data_AF-A0A0E3UHK0-F1
#
_entry.id   AF-A0A0E3UHK0-F1
#
_cell.length_a   1.000
_cell.length_b   1.000
_cell.length_c   1.000
_cell.angle_alpha   90.00
_cell.angle_beta   90.00
_cell.angle_gamma   90.00
#
_symmetry.space_group_name_H-M   'P 1'
#
loop_
_entity.id
_entity.type
_entity.pdbx_description
1 polymer ?
#
loop_
_entity_poly.entity_id
_entity_poly.type
_entity_poly.pdbx_seq_one_letter_code
_entity_poly.pdbx_strand_id
1 'polypeptide(L)'
;MLTWNITGTTGASSGVVASAPALGASGSDLTVGGATGNSTSPSNTWNRSFALSADVGAAQTAGNYFSWTTTAAAGYTITFNGLSGLNLSRTTTGPASAELWYSTDGTTFNKTGNTFTVGTTLASAASALAATITTTPIVIVGGVSSPTVGYWRLVVYGGAGTSRMGIGNADATNDFSMLGTISGGAARDLVWSGGGNGSWNTTAGNTPWTFSSSATSFVSNDNVTIGSAASIAVDSGGISVGSLAVSNSSGTVTLSGGSLTGTTLTKIGAGTLSLQVANVFAGGVSATGGTLVAGNSTAFGSLAVLLDTATLQITDPAVTTLSNTLAVANGDAIVNTGGNVTLTISGAISTTGTTGGVGVIKGDAQTFNTLTKTGPGKLTLTANLGTQMTYSTGNGTSGVTTTGGIALQIAGGSMEITNGRTWNLASGVLLDTFDSLGNQTASYNGMVWDGDVLMRGGTIQVNGGNIRGNGTITIGVLGESPVTNTIGQRLNFNSPDITNSVVITSGHTLTLSAAAGGAIGLLGNISGNGTITNTGTGTSNIMPASASAFTGNFVVVGKMGVNAQALAAAAGVNTGSLSTNVLTLDNKSSTSGAVVSAPINGLGYIVKTSDGDVALTGNNTFNGGLTLNSAGGILVDSVTGLGTGTITSSNAGAKVGISTAGASPLTIPNTLITGTADLLTSYYPVLAFVPGVGKTIVLTGPISGSGQLKVSGGGDLDLTGQTSNTNTGGIEIGTGRILASGDANLGTGTINFGTIANSHLVSSGVAGSATFSNAVTIGATSTAGYTANFDTNGSTVTLTGSISDKAGNVVGGALTKLGAGELILSGNLSYSGNTTVSAGTLTLNSANAANEASAVSIASAAFLKLNFSGTYTVAALFINGVQKSAGTYTSANSSGAIIGTGSLTVTTGPVVTDATPPVITLTGSASVAVNWGATYTDPGATATDNVDTSVTVTTTGTVNTAKPGVYTVTYTATDVANNAATPVTRTVTVSIANSTTVGADGYSPLLRYALGASAPADIIPTPVTTSTATTLSITAVVRVNDPALTIGAEAATDLTAAPGATGAWGTLGTGTITVTNAADQSGVSVGITARKVFTVDTTGASKKFLRLKATL
;
A
#
# COMPACT_ATOMS: atom_id res chain seq x y z
N MET A 1 -79.27 -2.58 -27.51
CA MET A 1 -79.97 -2.16 -28.73
C MET A 1 -79.78 -3.25 -29.78
N LEU A 2 -80.84 -3.98 -30.14
CA LEU A 2 -80.80 -4.99 -31.22
C LEU A 2 -81.21 -4.34 -32.55
N THR A 3 -80.43 -4.53 -33.60
CA THR A 3 -80.77 -4.14 -34.97
C THR A 3 -81.11 -5.40 -35.78
N TRP A 4 -82.21 -5.38 -36.54
CA TRP A 4 -82.68 -6.51 -37.36
C TRP A 4 -82.76 -6.07 -38.82
N ASN A 5 -82.06 -6.80 -39.72
CA ASN A 5 -82.15 -6.60 -41.17
C ASN A 5 -82.78 -7.84 -41.82
N ILE A 6 -83.84 -7.63 -42.63
CA ILE A 6 -84.52 -8.67 -43.39
C ILE A 6 -84.13 -8.52 -44.87
N THR A 7 -83.61 -9.59 -45.47
CA THR A 7 -83.33 -9.67 -46.90
C THR A 7 -83.85 -11.00 -47.43
N GLY A 8 -84.76 -10.94 -48.41
CA GLY A 8 -85.21 -12.10 -49.17
C GLY A 8 -84.58 -12.09 -50.56
N THR A 9 -84.01 -13.22 -51.00
CA THR A 9 -83.53 -13.41 -52.37
C THR A 9 -84.40 -14.47 -53.05
N THR A 10 -85.30 -14.05 -53.93
CA THR A 10 -85.98 -14.95 -54.89
C THR A 10 -85.27 -14.87 -56.23
N GLY A 11 -84.81 -16.01 -56.75
CA GLY A 11 -84.39 -16.10 -58.15
C GLY A 11 -85.62 -15.96 -59.07
N ALA A 12 -85.49 -15.09 -60.08
CA ALA A 12 -86.45 -14.76 -61.16
C ALA A 12 -87.52 -13.67 -60.86
N SER A 13 -87.28 -12.50 -61.48
CA SER A 13 -88.18 -11.42 -61.91
C SER A 13 -89.25 -10.85 -60.96
N SER A 14 -88.98 -9.62 -60.51
CA SER A 14 -89.88 -8.46 -60.31
C SER A 14 -91.08 -8.59 -59.35
N GLY A 15 -90.97 -7.90 -58.20
CA GLY A 15 -92.10 -7.24 -57.55
C GLY A 15 -92.24 -7.46 -56.04
N VAL A 16 -92.04 -6.37 -55.29
CA VAL A 16 -92.53 -6.12 -53.92
C VAL A 16 -91.68 -6.68 -52.74
N VAL A 17 -90.87 -5.80 -52.15
CA VAL A 17 -90.56 -5.83 -50.71
C VAL A 17 -91.05 -4.51 -50.13
N ALA A 18 -91.86 -4.60 -49.09
CA ALA A 18 -92.56 -3.51 -48.43
C ALA A 18 -91.62 -2.38 -47.99
N SER A 19 -91.95 -1.17 -48.43
CA SER A 19 -91.45 0.07 -47.87
C SER A 19 -92.39 0.55 -46.76
N ALA A 20 -91.82 0.87 -45.61
CA ALA A 20 -92.41 1.75 -44.60
C ALA A 20 -91.28 2.60 -43.97
N PRO A 21 -91.57 3.82 -43.53
CA PRO A 21 -90.94 5.03 -44.08
C PRO A 21 -89.66 5.46 -43.36
N ALA A 22 -88.79 6.15 -44.12
CA ALA A 22 -87.80 7.04 -43.54
C ALA A 22 -88.50 8.30 -43.01
N LEU A 23 -88.41 8.54 -41.71
CA LEU A 23 -88.52 9.89 -41.13
C LEU A 23 -87.15 10.22 -40.54
N GLY A 24 -86.47 11.16 -41.17
CA GLY A 24 -85.21 11.70 -40.69
C GLY A 24 -85.42 12.71 -39.58
N ALA A 25 -84.64 12.59 -38.51
CA ALA A 25 -84.12 13.71 -37.75
C ALA A 25 -82.90 13.23 -36.94
N SER A 26 -81.88 14.07 -36.96
CA SER A 26 -80.59 13.99 -36.29
C SER A 26 -80.71 13.94 -34.76
N GLY A 27 -79.75 13.26 -34.11
CA GLY A 27 -79.44 13.46 -32.70
C GLY A 27 -79.87 12.31 -31.81
N SER A 28 -78.96 11.98 -30.90
CA SER A 28 -79.02 11.02 -29.80
C SER A 28 -80.39 10.83 -29.12
N ASP A 29 -80.61 9.60 -28.65
CA ASP A 29 -81.68 9.09 -27.79
C ASP A 29 -82.97 8.57 -28.46
N LEU A 30 -82.91 7.32 -28.95
CA LEU A 30 -84.10 6.51 -29.20
C LEU A 30 -84.53 5.80 -27.92
N THR A 31 -85.37 6.48 -27.13
CA THR A 31 -86.19 5.85 -26.09
C THR A 31 -87.27 5.02 -26.80
N VAL A 32 -87.40 3.74 -26.44
CA VAL A 32 -88.41 2.82 -27.00
C VAL A 32 -89.81 3.27 -26.55
N GLY A 33 -90.57 3.87 -27.45
CA GLY A 33 -92.00 4.16 -27.25
C GLY A 33 -92.83 3.61 -28.41
N GLY A 34 -93.70 2.64 -28.10
CA GLY A 34 -94.83 2.26 -28.95
C GLY A 34 -94.78 0.88 -29.63
N ALA A 35 -95.02 -0.21 -28.89
CA ALA A 35 -95.71 -1.39 -29.40
C ALA A 35 -96.44 -2.11 -28.27
N THR A 36 -97.74 -2.34 -28.44
CA THR A 36 -98.65 -3.00 -27.48
C THR A 36 -98.41 -4.51 -27.45
N GLY A 37 -97.90 -5.02 -26.32
CA GLY A 37 -97.71 -6.46 -26.06
C GLY A 37 -97.00 -6.76 -24.73
N ASN A 38 -97.79 -6.80 -23.65
CA ASN A 38 -97.56 -7.34 -22.29
C ASN A 38 -96.35 -6.86 -21.43
N SER A 39 -96.65 -6.11 -20.37
CA SER A 39 -95.74 -5.51 -19.39
C SER A 39 -95.36 -6.42 -18.20
N THR A 40 -95.22 -7.74 -18.38
CA THR A 40 -94.86 -8.65 -17.27
C THR A 40 -93.79 -9.70 -17.60
N SER A 41 -92.92 -9.46 -18.57
CA SER A 41 -91.72 -10.32 -18.73
C SER A 41 -90.62 -9.92 -17.74
N PRO A 42 -90.03 -10.86 -16.99
CA PRO A 42 -88.94 -10.58 -16.04
C PRO A 42 -87.73 -9.96 -16.74
N SER A 43 -87.03 -9.10 -16.02
CA SER A 43 -85.73 -8.52 -16.40
C SER A 43 -84.89 -9.55 -17.17
N ASN A 44 -84.48 -9.17 -18.39
CA ASN A 44 -83.54 -9.89 -19.25
C ASN A 44 -84.14 -10.83 -20.30
N THR A 45 -85.47 -10.91 -20.48
CA THR A 45 -86.10 -11.70 -21.57
C THR A 45 -86.60 -10.83 -22.73
N TRP A 46 -86.53 -11.32 -23.97
CA TRP A 46 -87.06 -10.65 -25.16
C TRP A 46 -87.97 -11.56 -26.00
N ASN A 47 -88.97 -10.93 -26.62
CA ASN A 47 -89.92 -11.55 -27.56
C ASN A 47 -90.04 -10.65 -28.80
N ARG A 48 -89.75 -11.18 -30.00
CA ARG A 48 -89.88 -10.44 -31.27
C ARG A 48 -90.73 -11.24 -32.25
N SER A 49 -91.76 -10.60 -32.77
CA SER A 49 -92.67 -11.18 -33.76
C SER A 49 -92.33 -10.72 -35.19
N PHE A 50 -92.54 -11.61 -36.17
CA PHE A 50 -92.36 -11.34 -37.60
C PHE A 50 -93.69 -11.52 -38.33
N ALA A 51 -93.99 -10.61 -39.27
CA ALA A 51 -95.11 -10.73 -40.20
C ALA A 51 -94.57 -10.98 -41.61
N LEU A 52 -95.06 -12.01 -42.30
CA LEU A 52 -94.73 -12.31 -43.69
C LEU A 52 -95.91 -11.96 -44.59
N SER A 53 -95.72 -11.01 -45.50
CA SER A 53 -96.69 -10.70 -46.57
C SER A 53 -95.99 -10.84 -47.93
N ALA A 54 -95.86 -12.07 -48.44
CA ALA A 54 -95.49 -12.31 -49.84
C ALA A 54 -95.86 -13.73 -50.31
N ASP A 55 -96.62 -13.81 -51.42
CA ASP A 55 -96.84 -15.02 -52.20
C ASP A 55 -95.59 -15.35 -53.04
N VAL A 56 -94.99 -16.53 -52.84
CA VAL A 56 -93.87 -17.00 -53.68
C VAL A 56 -94.39 -17.98 -54.73
N GLY A 57 -94.29 -17.61 -56.01
CA GLY A 57 -94.74 -18.40 -57.16
C GLY A 57 -93.68 -19.39 -57.67
N ALA A 58 -93.99 -20.69 -57.56
CA ALA A 58 -93.50 -21.88 -58.26
C ALA A 58 -92.10 -21.93 -58.94
N ALA A 59 -91.20 -22.73 -58.36
CA ALA A 59 -90.59 -23.94 -58.95
C ALA A 59 -89.82 -24.72 -57.86
N GLN A 60 -90.05 -26.03 -57.75
CA GLN A 60 -89.44 -26.87 -56.72
C GLN A 60 -88.00 -27.28 -57.08
N THR A 61 -87.04 -26.68 -56.41
CA THR A 61 -85.74 -27.28 -56.05
C THR A 61 -85.44 -26.91 -54.60
N ALA A 62 -84.78 -27.80 -53.85
CA ALA A 62 -84.43 -27.58 -52.45
C ALA A 62 -83.69 -26.23 -52.29
N GLY A 63 -84.27 -25.24 -51.61
CA GLY A 63 -83.59 -23.94 -51.48
C GLY A 63 -84.40 -22.70 -51.10
N ASN A 64 -85.71 -22.75 -50.90
CA ASN A 64 -86.46 -21.57 -50.45
C ASN A 64 -86.36 -21.41 -48.93
N TYR A 65 -85.80 -20.28 -48.48
CA TYR A 65 -85.62 -19.96 -47.06
C TYR A 65 -85.91 -18.49 -46.77
N PHE A 66 -86.45 -18.22 -45.58
CA PHE A 66 -86.49 -16.88 -45.00
C PHE A 66 -85.24 -16.68 -44.15
N SER A 67 -84.54 -15.55 -44.29
CA SER A 67 -83.33 -15.27 -43.51
C SER A 67 -83.37 -13.94 -42.79
N TRP A 68 -82.78 -13.89 -41.61
CA TRP A 68 -82.61 -12.68 -40.82
C TRP A 68 -81.31 -12.72 -40.02
N THR A 69 -80.92 -11.58 -39.48
CA THR A 69 -79.72 -11.44 -38.63
C THR A 69 -80.06 -10.90 -37.25
N THR A 70 -79.26 -11.28 -36.26
CA THR A 70 -79.31 -10.80 -34.88
C THR A 70 -77.92 -10.32 -34.46
N THR A 71 -77.78 -9.05 -34.07
CA THR A 71 -76.48 -8.49 -33.65
C THR A 71 -76.42 -8.31 -32.13
N ALA A 72 -75.43 -8.93 -31.47
CA ALA A 72 -75.08 -8.68 -30.07
C ALA A 72 -74.06 -7.54 -29.99
N ALA A 73 -74.36 -6.48 -29.22
CA ALA A 73 -73.44 -5.37 -29.01
C ALA A 73 -72.24 -5.79 -28.14
N ALA A 74 -71.13 -5.05 -28.23
CA ALA A 74 -69.93 -5.35 -27.45
C ALA A 74 -70.23 -5.41 -25.94
N GLY A 75 -69.79 -6.47 -25.26
CA GLY A 75 -70.04 -6.69 -23.83
C GLY A 75 -71.43 -7.24 -23.47
N TYR A 76 -72.28 -7.57 -24.45
CA TYR A 76 -73.58 -8.20 -24.24
C TYR A 76 -73.62 -9.63 -24.79
N THR A 77 -74.31 -10.53 -24.09
CA THR A 77 -74.57 -11.90 -24.54
C THR A 77 -76.06 -12.09 -24.80
N ILE A 78 -76.41 -12.62 -25.97
CA ILE A 78 -77.79 -12.97 -26.36
C ILE A 78 -77.92 -14.50 -26.37
N THR A 79 -78.89 -15.05 -25.66
CA THR A 79 -79.22 -16.49 -25.67
C THR A 79 -80.58 -16.70 -26.32
N PHE A 80 -80.66 -17.61 -27.30
CA PHE A 80 -81.91 -17.98 -27.96
C PHE A 80 -82.53 -19.22 -27.31
N ASN A 81 -83.80 -19.10 -26.91
CA ASN A 81 -84.51 -20.08 -26.08
C ASN A 81 -85.66 -20.79 -26.81
N GLY A 82 -86.10 -20.33 -27.99
CA GLY A 82 -87.12 -21.04 -28.79
C GLY A 82 -87.95 -20.17 -29.74
N LEU A 83 -88.90 -20.82 -30.44
CA LEU A 83 -89.90 -20.21 -31.33
C LEU A 83 -91.32 -20.42 -30.78
N SER A 84 -92.22 -19.44 -30.97
CA SER A 84 -93.65 -19.53 -30.67
C SER A 84 -94.51 -19.01 -31.82
N GLY A 85 -95.79 -19.38 -31.90
CA GLY A 85 -96.74 -18.80 -32.85
C GLY A 85 -96.64 -19.25 -34.31
N LEU A 86 -95.68 -20.12 -34.68
CA LEU A 86 -95.56 -20.66 -36.04
C LEU A 86 -96.72 -21.63 -36.36
N ASN A 87 -97.44 -21.35 -37.44
CA ASN A 87 -98.57 -22.16 -37.92
C ASN A 87 -98.36 -22.61 -39.39
N LEU A 88 -98.35 -23.93 -39.62
CA LEU A 88 -98.26 -24.54 -40.95
C LEU A 88 -99.62 -25.19 -41.31
N SER A 89 -100.60 -24.40 -41.78
CA SER A 89 -101.97 -24.86 -42.03
C SER A 89 -102.25 -25.33 -43.48
N ARG A 90 -103.22 -26.26 -43.65
CA ARG A 90 -103.58 -26.88 -44.94
C ARG A 90 -104.51 -25.98 -45.77
N THR A 91 -104.02 -25.46 -46.89
CA THR A 91 -104.84 -25.24 -48.10
C THR A 91 -104.36 -26.18 -49.20
N THR A 92 -104.73 -27.45 -49.05
CA THR A 92 -104.73 -28.58 -50.02
C THR A 92 -103.48 -28.96 -50.82
N THR A 93 -102.44 -28.12 -50.96
CA THR A 93 -101.11 -28.50 -51.51
C THR A 93 -100.03 -27.48 -51.08
N GLY A 94 -99.59 -27.54 -49.81
CA GLY A 94 -98.51 -26.72 -49.23
C GLY A 94 -97.30 -27.56 -48.78
N PRO A 95 -96.21 -26.93 -48.28
CA PRO A 95 -94.93 -27.60 -48.01
C PRO A 95 -95.01 -28.64 -46.88
N ALA A 96 -94.42 -29.83 -47.07
CA ALA A 96 -94.50 -30.95 -46.11
C ALA A 96 -93.80 -30.70 -44.77
N SER A 97 -92.74 -29.88 -44.75
CA SER A 97 -92.03 -29.51 -43.52
C SER A 97 -91.23 -28.21 -43.62
N ALA A 98 -90.85 -27.64 -42.47
CA ALA A 98 -89.90 -26.54 -42.34
C ALA A 98 -88.82 -26.87 -41.30
N GLU A 99 -87.62 -26.29 -41.44
CA GLU A 99 -86.48 -26.50 -40.56
C GLU A 99 -85.82 -25.16 -40.23
N LEU A 100 -85.41 -24.98 -38.98
CA LEU A 100 -84.66 -23.79 -38.56
C LEU A 100 -83.15 -24.10 -38.58
N TRP A 101 -82.40 -23.20 -39.21
CA TRP A 101 -80.96 -23.25 -39.38
C TRP A 101 -80.32 -21.97 -38.85
N TYR A 102 -79.11 -22.05 -38.29
CA TYR A 102 -78.37 -20.91 -37.75
C TYR A 102 -76.91 -20.92 -38.21
N SER A 103 -76.27 -19.76 -38.25
CA SER A 103 -74.86 -19.57 -38.57
C SER A 103 -74.30 -18.39 -37.77
N THR A 104 -73.07 -18.49 -37.29
CA THR A 104 -72.38 -17.38 -36.60
C THR A 104 -71.45 -16.59 -37.52
N ASP A 105 -71.21 -17.07 -38.75
CA ASP A 105 -70.31 -16.46 -39.73
C ASP A 105 -71.02 -16.06 -41.03
N GLY A 106 -72.30 -16.42 -41.19
CA GLY A 106 -73.13 -16.11 -42.35
C GLY A 106 -72.89 -17.02 -43.57
N THR A 107 -71.95 -17.96 -43.48
CA THR A 107 -71.53 -18.83 -44.58
C THR A 107 -71.93 -20.29 -44.37
N THR A 108 -71.76 -20.83 -43.15
CA THR A 108 -72.08 -22.23 -42.83
C THR A 108 -73.28 -22.29 -41.92
N PHE A 109 -74.40 -22.82 -42.42
CA PHE A 109 -75.63 -22.95 -41.64
C PHE A 109 -75.75 -24.35 -41.06
N ASN A 110 -76.01 -24.43 -39.76
CA ASN A 110 -76.24 -25.65 -39.01
C ASN A 110 -77.73 -25.79 -38.69
N LYS A 111 -78.28 -26.98 -38.91
CA LYS A 111 -79.66 -27.30 -38.53
C LYS A 111 -79.78 -27.30 -37.00
N THR A 112 -80.78 -26.61 -36.47
CA THR A 112 -81.05 -26.51 -35.01
C THR A 112 -81.66 -27.77 -34.38
N GLY A 113 -81.75 -28.86 -35.16
CA GLY A 113 -82.31 -30.16 -34.77
C GLY A 113 -83.83 -30.31 -34.96
N ASN A 114 -84.56 -29.22 -35.21
CA ASN A 114 -86.02 -29.25 -35.30
C ASN A 114 -86.54 -29.27 -36.75
N THR A 115 -87.42 -30.23 -37.06
CA THR A 115 -88.22 -30.28 -38.30
C THR A 115 -89.70 -30.14 -37.94
N PHE A 116 -90.34 -29.09 -38.43
CA PHE A 116 -91.76 -28.78 -38.23
C PHE A 116 -92.57 -29.33 -39.40
N THR A 117 -93.51 -30.24 -39.17
CA THR A 117 -94.33 -30.88 -40.23
C THR A 117 -95.71 -30.21 -40.38
N VAL A 118 -96.35 -30.37 -41.54
CA VAL A 118 -97.72 -29.86 -41.82
C VAL A 118 -98.71 -30.24 -40.72
N GLY A 119 -99.53 -29.27 -40.28
CA GLY A 119 -100.51 -29.45 -39.20
C GLY A 119 -99.98 -29.10 -37.80
N THR A 120 -98.73 -28.63 -37.69
CA THR A 120 -98.21 -28.07 -36.44
C THR A 120 -98.74 -26.65 -36.22
N THR A 121 -99.45 -26.46 -35.10
CA THR A 121 -99.84 -25.15 -34.58
C THR A 121 -99.10 -24.94 -33.26
N LEU A 122 -98.16 -24.00 -33.22
CA LEU A 122 -97.56 -23.54 -31.96
C LEU A 122 -98.44 -22.40 -31.41
N ALA A 123 -99.10 -22.63 -30.27
CA ALA A 123 -100.04 -21.66 -29.69
C ALA A 123 -99.36 -20.30 -29.39
N SER A 124 -100.15 -19.22 -29.46
CA SER A 124 -99.71 -17.81 -29.36
C SER A 124 -99.46 -17.31 -27.93
N ALA A 125 -99.46 -18.18 -26.92
CA ALA A 125 -99.29 -17.77 -25.52
C ALA A 125 -97.86 -17.99 -25.02
N ALA A 126 -97.35 -17.03 -24.23
CA ALA A 126 -96.00 -16.95 -23.67
C ALA A 126 -95.61 -18.08 -22.68
N SER A 127 -96.24 -19.25 -22.73
CA SER A 127 -95.97 -20.40 -21.85
C SER A 127 -96.32 -21.73 -22.54
N ALA A 128 -95.27 -22.54 -22.78
CA ALA A 128 -95.20 -23.89 -23.37
C ALA A 128 -95.37 -23.94 -24.91
N LEU A 129 -94.40 -24.39 -25.71
CA LEU A 129 -93.60 -25.62 -25.57
C LEU A 129 -92.11 -25.34 -25.85
N ALA A 130 -91.25 -25.73 -24.92
CA ALA A 130 -89.85 -26.02 -25.20
C ALA A 130 -89.81 -27.23 -26.16
N ALA A 131 -90.00 -26.99 -27.46
CA ALA A 131 -89.53 -27.91 -28.47
C ALA A 131 -88.01 -27.80 -28.46
N THR A 132 -87.40 -28.76 -27.77
CA THR A 132 -85.97 -28.89 -27.48
C THR A 132 -85.14 -28.63 -28.73
N ILE A 133 -84.75 -27.37 -28.97
CA ILE A 133 -83.46 -27.07 -29.60
C ILE A 133 -82.44 -27.79 -28.73
N THR A 134 -81.53 -28.53 -29.36
CA THR A 134 -80.55 -29.46 -28.77
C THR A 134 -80.02 -29.06 -27.39
N THR A 135 -79.51 -30.01 -26.60
CA THR A 135 -79.03 -29.92 -25.19
C THR A 135 -78.11 -28.75 -24.79
N THR A 136 -77.82 -27.80 -25.68
CA THR A 136 -77.09 -26.55 -25.52
C THR A 136 -77.90 -25.36 -26.10
N PRO A 137 -78.23 -24.33 -25.31
CA PRO A 137 -78.82 -23.08 -25.82
C PRO A 137 -77.92 -22.44 -26.88
N ILE A 138 -78.50 -21.81 -27.91
CA ILE A 138 -77.71 -21.10 -28.93
C ILE A 138 -77.35 -19.72 -28.39
N VAL A 139 -76.04 -19.45 -28.21
CA VAL A 139 -75.53 -18.23 -27.58
C VAL A 139 -74.72 -17.41 -28.59
N ILE A 140 -75.03 -16.11 -28.69
CA ILE A 140 -74.26 -15.12 -29.44
C ILE A 140 -73.63 -14.16 -28.43
N VAL A 141 -72.30 -14.25 -28.29
CA VAL A 141 -71.52 -13.40 -27.36
C VAL A 141 -70.92 -12.25 -28.15
N GLY A 142 -71.28 -11.01 -27.81
CA GLY A 142 -70.60 -9.83 -28.33
C GLY A 142 -69.18 -9.75 -27.76
N GLY A 143 -68.19 -9.53 -28.62
CA GLY A 143 -66.80 -9.34 -28.18
C GLY A 143 -66.65 -8.15 -27.22
N VAL A 144 -65.52 -8.05 -26.52
CA VAL A 144 -65.26 -6.96 -25.56
C VAL A 144 -65.28 -5.55 -26.19
N SER A 145 -65.06 -5.44 -27.50
CA SER A 145 -65.03 -4.15 -28.22
C SER A 145 -65.70 -4.16 -29.60
N SER A 146 -66.24 -5.30 -30.05
CA SER A 146 -66.85 -5.45 -31.38
C SER A 146 -68.16 -6.24 -31.31
N PRO A 147 -69.22 -5.80 -32.03
CA PRO A 147 -70.47 -6.55 -32.08
C PRO A 147 -70.32 -7.86 -32.87
N THR A 148 -71.13 -8.85 -32.53
CA THR A 148 -71.13 -10.16 -33.19
C THR A 148 -72.51 -10.42 -33.82
N VAL A 149 -72.52 -10.87 -35.08
CA VAL A 149 -73.75 -11.08 -35.87
C VAL A 149 -74.04 -12.57 -35.97
N GLY A 150 -75.22 -12.99 -35.53
CA GLY A 150 -75.79 -14.31 -35.82
C GLY A 150 -76.75 -14.24 -37.02
N TYR A 151 -76.70 -15.24 -37.88
CA TYR A 151 -77.51 -15.38 -39.08
C TYR A 151 -78.45 -16.57 -38.93
N TRP A 152 -79.69 -16.40 -39.35
CA TRP A 152 -80.74 -17.41 -39.17
C TRP A 152 -81.46 -17.65 -40.48
N ARG A 153 -81.88 -18.90 -40.71
CA ARG A 153 -82.67 -19.34 -41.87
C ARG A 153 -83.80 -20.27 -41.45
N LEU A 154 -85.01 -19.98 -41.89
CA LEU A 154 -86.12 -20.93 -41.86
C LEU A 154 -86.27 -21.53 -43.26
N VAL A 155 -85.88 -22.79 -43.43
CA VAL A 155 -85.84 -23.51 -44.71
C VAL A 155 -87.08 -24.38 -44.82
N VAL A 156 -87.71 -24.44 -46.00
CA VAL A 156 -88.98 -25.16 -46.18
C VAL A 156 -88.85 -26.23 -47.27
N TYR A 157 -89.43 -27.42 -47.06
CA TYR A 157 -89.24 -28.62 -47.91
C TYR A 157 -90.56 -29.23 -48.44
N GLY A 158 -90.64 -29.41 -49.77
CA GLY A 158 -91.46 -30.38 -50.52
C GLY A 158 -92.96 -30.10 -50.76
N GLY A 159 -93.43 -30.22 -52.02
CA GLY A 159 -94.85 -30.33 -52.41
C GLY A 159 -95.09 -30.29 -53.93
N ALA A 160 -95.42 -31.41 -54.58
CA ALA A 160 -95.61 -31.52 -56.04
C ALA A 160 -96.84 -30.75 -56.56
N GLY A 161 -96.63 -29.55 -57.11
CA GLY A 161 -97.64 -28.80 -57.86
C GLY A 161 -97.45 -27.29 -57.83
N THR A 162 -97.92 -26.59 -58.86
CA THR A 162 -97.92 -25.12 -58.97
C THR A 162 -99.03 -24.51 -58.10
N SER A 163 -98.74 -24.11 -56.86
CA SER A 163 -99.65 -23.31 -56.00
C SER A 163 -98.91 -22.58 -54.86
N ARG A 164 -99.55 -21.52 -54.36
CA ARG A 164 -99.02 -20.41 -53.53
C ARG A 164 -98.65 -20.81 -52.09
N MET A 165 -97.59 -20.21 -51.53
CA MET A 165 -97.18 -20.33 -50.13
C MET A 165 -97.94 -19.32 -49.24
N GLY A 166 -98.55 -19.78 -48.14
CA GLY A 166 -99.08 -18.91 -47.08
C GLY A 166 -98.60 -19.39 -45.71
N ILE A 167 -97.87 -18.53 -44.99
CA ILE A 167 -97.59 -18.67 -43.55
C ILE A 167 -98.47 -17.61 -42.89
N GLY A 168 -99.52 -18.00 -42.18
CA GLY A 168 -100.36 -17.03 -41.48
C GLY A 168 -101.61 -17.62 -40.82
N ASN A 169 -102.02 -16.97 -39.73
CA ASN A 169 -103.33 -17.14 -39.09
C ASN A 169 -104.34 -16.20 -39.77
N ALA A 170 -105.61 -16.59 -39.85
CA ALA A 170 -106.70 -15.78 -40.40
C ALA A 170 -107.11 -14.59 -39.50
N ASP A 171 -106.33 -14.28 -38.46
CA ASP A 171 -106.54 -13.17 -37.54
C ASP A 171 -105.23 -12.40 -37.35
N ALA A 172 -105.30 -11.08 -37.52
CA ALA A 172 -104.18 -10.21 -37.88
C ALA A 172 -103.19 -9.98 -36.73
N THR A 173 -101.87 -10.18 -36.99
CA THR A 173 -100.79 -9.18 -36.83
C THR A 173 -99.38 -9.78 -36.71
N ASN A 174 -99.18 -11.09 -36.48
CA ASN A 174 -97.85 -11.73 -36.37
C ASN A 174 -97.88 -13.23 -36.74
N ASP A 175 -96.91 -13.73 -37.52
CA ASP A 175 -96.90 -15.11 -38.06
C ASP A 175 -95.97 -16.10 -37.32
N PHE A 176 -94.93 -15.62 -36.63
CA PHE A 176 -94.18 -16.36 -35.60
C PHE A 176 -93.36 -15.39 -34.72
N SER A 177 -92.95 -15.84 -33.52
CA SER A 177 -92.11 -15.07 -32.61
C SER A 177 -90.87 -15.84 -32.11
N MET A 178 -89.77 -15.13 -31.87
CA MET A 178 -88.53 -15.62 -31.28
C MET A 178 -88.43 -15.26 -29.80
N LEU A 179 -87.96 -16.20 -28.97
CA LEU A 179 -87.81 -16.05 -27.52
C LEU A 179 -86.33 -16.15 -27.10
N GLY A 180 -85.86 -15.28 -26.20
CA GLY A 180 -84.48 -15.33 -25.70
C GLY A 180 -84.19 -14.50 -24.44
N THR A 181 -82.96 -14.56 -23.93
CA THR A 181 -82.44 -13.77 -22.79
C THR A 181 -81.20 -12.93 -23.13
N ILE A 182 -80.94 -11.83 -22.41
CA ILE A 182 -79.79 -10.91 -22.57
C ILE A 182 -79.04 -10.73 -21.24
N SER A 183 -77.70 -10.84 -21.21
CA SER A 183 -76.88 -10.52 -20.03
C SER A 183 -75.65 -9.66 -20.37
N GLY A 184 -75.20 -8.81 -19.43
CA GLY A 184 -74.04 -7.90 -19.57
C GLY A 184 -74.40 -6.41 -19.65
N GLY A 185 -73.41 -5.54 -19.40
CA GLY A 185 -73.48 -4.07 -19.46
C GLY A 185 -72.08 -3.44 -19.50
N ALA A 186 -71.95 -2.20 -19.96
CA ALA A 186 -70.66 -1.48 -19.94
C ALA A 186 -70.19 -1.29 -18.48
N ALA A 187 -68.90 -1.54 -18.21
CA ALA A 187 -68.31 -1.34 -16.89
C ALA A 187 -68.52 0.11 -16.43
N ARG A 188 -69.07 0.31 -15.23
CA ARG A 188 -69.19 1.63 -14.61
C ARG A 188 -67.97 1.93 -13.76
N ASP A 189 -67.55 3.18 -13.71
CA ASP A 189 -66.47 3.64 -12.83
C ASP A 189 -67.07 4.05 -11.48
N LEU A 190 -66.99 3.15 -10.51
CA LEU A 190 -67.50 3.32 -9.16
C LEU A 190 -66.41 3.87 -8.23
N VAL A 191 -66.80 4.78 -7.34
CA VAL A 191 -65.94 5.28 -6.26
C VAL A 191 -66.49 4.83 -4.92
N TRP A 192 -65.64 4.35 -4.02
CA TRP A 192 -66.03 4.05 -2.63
C TRP A 192 -66.38 5.35 -1.91
N SER A 193 -67.65 5.50 -1.56
CA SER A 193 -68.23 6.69 -0.93
C SER A 193 -68.50 6.50 0.57
N GLY A 194 -68.27 5.30 1.10
CA GLY A 194 -68.71 4.89 2.45
C GLY A 194 -68.02 5.56 3.64
N GLY A 195 -67.12 6.54 3.44
CA GLY A 195 -66.53 7.36 4.52
C GLY A 195 -65.76 6.62 5.64
N GLY A 196 -65.65 5.29 5.59
CA GLY A 196 -65.08 4.41 6.62
C GLY A 196 -65.21 2.92 6.29
N ASN A 197 -65.22 2.06 7.32
CA ASN A 197 -65.33 0.60 7.20
C ASN A 197 -66.68 0.16 6.59
N GLY A 198 -66.69 -0.94 5.84
CA GLY A 198 -67.92 -1.44 5.21
C GLY A 198 -67.81 -2.82 4.59
N SER A 199 -68.89 -3.27 3.94
CA SER A 199 -68.95 -4.57 3.25
C SER A 199 -69.08 -4.39 1.75
N TRP A 200 -68.24 -5.09 0.98
CA TRP A 200 -68.36 -5.19 -0.46
C TRP A 200 -69.08 -6.50 -0.78
N ASN A 201 -70.27 -6.42 -1.39
CA ASN A 201 -71.02 -7.59 -1.90
C ASN A 201 -71.93 -7.15 -3.07
N THR A 202 -72.58 -8.10 -3.73
CA THR A 202 -73.48 -7.89 -4.88
C THR A 202 -74.97 -7.84 -4.50
N THR A 203 -75.31 -7.80 -3.20
CA THR A 203 -76.69 -7.81 -2.75
C THR A 203 -77.40 -6.51 -3.16
N ALA A 204 -78.60 -6.64 -3.73
CA ALA A 204 -79.43 -5.50 -4.09
C ALA A 204 -79.70 -4.64 -2.84
N GLY A 205 -79.22 -3.39 -2.84
CA GLY A 205 -79.30 -2.46 -1.70
C GLY A 205 -77.97 -2.18 -0.99
N ASN A 206 -76.91 -2.94 -1.26
CA ASN A 206 -75.57 -2.58 -0.79
C ASN A 206 -74.99 -1.44 -1.63
N THR A 207 -75.13 -0.19 -1.16
CA THR A 207 -74.76 1.02 -1.91
C THR A 207 -73.60 1.86 -1.35
N PRO A 208 -72.46 1.29 -0.91
CA PRO A 208 -71.29 2.07 -0.50
C PRO A 208 -70.56 2.70 -1.70
N TRP A 209 -71.09 2.50 -2.91
CA TRP A 209 -70.52 2.96 -4.17
C TRP A 209 -71.26 4.19 -4.69
N THR A 210 -70.52 5.12 -5.26
CA THR A 210 -71.08 6.20 -6.06
C THR A 210 -70.71 6.03 -7.53
N PHE A 211 -71.70 6.18 -8.42
CA PHE A 211 -71.50 6.36 -9.85
C PHE A 211 -72.00 7.75 -10.22
N SER A 212 -71.18 8.55 -10.91
CA SER A 212 -71.50 9.94 -11.26
C SER A 212 -72.16 10.71 -10.10
N SER A 213 -71.58 10.63 -8.89
CA SER A 213 -72.07 11.25 -7.63
C SER A 213 -73.39 10.73 -7.02
N SER A 214 -74.00 9.66 -7.54
CA SER A 214 -75.19 9.01 -6.96
C SER A 214 -74.86 7.66 -6.33
N ALA A 215 -75.44 7.38 -5.16
CA ALA A 215 -75.31 6.08 -4.50
C ALA A 215 -75.88 4.96 -5.38
N THR A 216 -75.12 3.88 -5.55
CA THR A 216 -75.46 2.77 -6.44
C THR A 216 -74.95 1.46 -5.86
N SER A 217 -75.52 0.34 -6.32
CA SER A 217 -74.99 -1.00 -6.00
C SER A 217 -73.92 -1.42 -6.98
N PHE A 218 -72.94 -2.18 -6.51
CA PHE A 218 -71.91 -2.79 -7.34
C PHE A 218 -72.48 -3.95 -8.15
N VAL A 219 -72.12 -4.02 -9.43
CA VAL A 219 -72.38 -5.16 -10.30
C VAL A 219 -71.04 -5.72 -10.77
N SER A 220 -70.97 -7.04 -10.97
CA SER A 220 -69.76 -7.69 -11.48
C SER A 220 -69.26 -7.00 -12.76
N ASN A 221 -67.94 -6.85 -12.86
CA ASN A 221 -67.21 -6.12 -13.91
C ASN A 221 -67.23 -4.59 -13.83
N ASP A 222 -67.88 -3.97 -12.84
CA ASP A 222 -67.68 -2.53 -12.58
C ASP A 222 -66.21 -2.25 -12.20
N ASN A 223 -65.67 -1.11 -12.65
CA ASN A 223 -64.38 -0.59 -12.22
C ASN A 223 -64.54 0.11 -10.88
N VAL A 224 -63.55 -0.02 -10.00
CA VAL A 224 -63.65 0.47 -8.63
C VAL A 224 -62.44 1.30 -8.24
N THR A 225 -62.70 2.46 -7.63
CA THR A 225 -61.69 3.31 -7.00
C THR A 225 -61.96 3.48 -5.50
N ILE A 226 -60.95 3.26 -4.65
CA ILE A 226 -61.02 3.49 -3.20
C ILE A 226 -60.06 4.63 -2.83
N GLY A 227 -60.61 5.79 -2.47
CA GLY A 227 -59.84 7.02 -2.25
C GLY A 227 -59.48 7.35 -0.79
N SER A 228 -60.03 6.63 0.19
CA SER A 228 -59.82 6.90 1.62
C SER A 228 -59.50 5.62 2.39
N ALA A 229 -58.89 5.76 3.56
CA ALA A 229 -58.60 4.63 4.45
C ALA A 229 -59.90 3.96 4.92
N ALA A 230 -59.96 2.63 4.84
CA ALA A 230 -61.15 1.84 5.17
C ALA A 230 -60.77 0.37 5.40
N SER A 231 -61.46 -0.30 6.32
CA SER A 231 -61.47 -1.77 6.37
C SER A 231 -62.71 -2.29 5.67
N ILE A 232 -62.52 -2.98 4.55
CA ILE A 232 -63.59 -3.45 3.68
C ILE A 232 -63.62 -4.99 3.73
N ALA A 233 -64.75 -5.51 4.18
CA ALA A 233 -65.05 -6.95 4.17
C ALA A 233 -65.62 -7.33 2.79
N VAL A 234 -64.82 -7.99 1.97
CA VAL A 234 -65.19 -8.58 0.69
C VAL A 234 -66.02 -9.83 0.94
N ASP A 235 -67.12 -9.98 0.21
CA ASP A 235 -67.99 -11.14 0.31
C ASP A 235 -67.23 -12.46 0.21
N SER A 236 -67.61 -13.42 1.04
CA SER A 236 -66.97 -14.73 1.16
C SER A 236 -67.00 -15.55 -0.14
N GLY A 237 -67.98 -15.31 -1.01
CA GLY A 237 -68.06 -15.91 -2.36
C GLY A 237 -67.08 -15.32 -3.37
N GLY A 238 -66.33 -14.28 -2.99
CA GLY A 238 -65.44 -13.54 -3.87
C GLY A 238 -66.16 -12.52 -4.75
N ILE A 239 -65.40 -11.55 -5.27
CA ILE A 239 -65.95 -10.45 -6.07
C ILE A 239 -65.14 -10.27 -7.35
N SER A 240 -65.85 -10.24 -8.48
CA SER A 240 -65.29 -9.97 -9.80
C SER A 240 -65.44 -8.51 -10.20
N VAL A 241 -64.33 -7.78 -10.23
CA VAL A 241 -64.23 -6.37 -10.62
C VAL A 241 -63.69 -6.24 -12.04
N GLY A 242 -64.00 -5.13 -12.71
CA GLY A 242 -63.33 -4.74 -13.95
C GLY A 242 -61.86 -4.44 -13.66
N SER A 243 -61.61 -3.33 -12.95
CA SER A 243 -60.30 -2.93 -12.43
C SER A 243 -60.44 -2.37 -11.01
N LEU A 244 -59.37 -2.45 -10.21
CA LEU A 244 -59.32 -1.89 -8.85
C LEU A 244 -58.19 -0.86 -8.73
N ALA A 245 -58.56 0.38 -8.46
CA ALA A 245 -57.64 1.46 -8.13
C ALA A 245 -57.75 1.86 -6.64
N VAL A 246 -56.61 2.04 -5.97
CA VAL A 246 -56.56 2.52 -4.58
C VAL A 246 -55.70 3.78 -4.50
N SER A 247 -56.31 4.90 -4.16
CA SER A 247 -55.70 6.24 -4.25
C SER A 247 -55.60 6.96 -2.89
N ASN A 248 -55.76 6.23 -1.77
CA ASN A 248 -55.68 6.81 -0.44
C ASN A 248 -54.36 7.55 -0.18
N SER A 249 -54.45 8.82 0.24
CA SER A 249 -53.30 9.68 0.53
C SER A 249 -52.61 9.38 1.86
N SER A 250 -53.34 8.79 2.81
CA SER A 250 -52.84 8.38 4.14
C SER A 250 -53.69 7.23 4.71
N GLY A 251 -53.25 6.66 5.85
CA GLY A 251 -53.92 5.54 6.51
C GLY A 251 -53.87 4.23 5.71
N THR A 252 -54.63 3.22 6.14
CA THR A 252 -54.62 1.88 5.52
C THR A 252 -56.00 1.51 4.95
N VAL A 253 -56.00 1.04 3.70
CA VAL A 253 -57.13 0.30 3.11
C VAL A 253 -56.87 -1.19 3.32
N THR A 254 -57.71 -1.86 4.09
CA THR A 254 -57.59 -3.30 4.36
C THR A 254 -58.71 -4.04 3.65
N LEU A 255 -58.36 -4.92 2.71
CA LEU A 255 -59.31 -5.81 2.03
C LEU A 255 -59.18 -7.21 2.61
N SER A 256 -60.28 -7.70 3.19
CA SER A 256 -60.36 -8.96 3.94
C SER A 256 -61.67 -9.68 3.64
N GLY A 257 -61.78 -10.98 3.92
CA GLY A 257 -62.97 -11.78 3.59
C GLY A 257 -62.72 -12.72 2.41
N GLY A 258 -63.50 -12.61 1.33
CA GLY A 258 -63.30 -13.41 0.10
C GLY A 258 -62.32 -12.81 -0.92
N SER A 259 -62.00 -13.58 -1.96
CA SER A 259 -61.02 -13.22 -2.99
C SER A 259 -61.53 -12.18 -3.98
N LEU A 260 -60.64 -11.30 -4.43
CA LEU A 260 -60.91 -10.39 -5.56
C LEU A 260 -60.39 -10.99 -6.87
N THR A 261 -61.21 -10.96 -7.91
CA THR A 261 -60.83 -11.30 -9.27
C THR A 261 -61.03 -10.10 -10.19
N GLY A 262 -60.07 -9.78 -11.07
CA GLY A 262 -60.24 -8.67 -12.00
C GLY A 262 -59.15 -8.55 -13.05
N THR A 263 -59.17 -7.47 -13.83
CA THR A 263 -58.13 -7.19 -14.83
C THR A 263 -56.88 -6.65 -14.15
N THR A 264 -56.90 -5.47 -13.53
CA THR A 264 -55.72 -4.86 -12.90
C THR A 264 -55.98 -4.42 -11.47
N LEU A 265 -54.93 -4.43 -10.65
CA LEU A 265 -54.88 -3.72 -9.37
C LEU A 265 -53.82 -2.62 -9.46
N THR A 266 -54.20 -1.37 -9.15
CA THR A 266 -53.30 -0.22 -9.16
C THR A 266 -53.37 0.57 -7.85
N LYS A 267 -52.24 0.68 -7.17
CA LYS A 267 -52.06 1.53 -5.98
C LYS A 267 -51.34 2.82 -6.37
N ILE A 268 -51.96 3.98 -6.12
CA ILE A 268 -51.44 5.28 -6.60
C ILE A 268 -51.15 6.27 -5.46
N GLY A 269 -51.95 6.25 -4.38
CA GLY A 269 -51.81 7.22 -3.27
C GLY A 269 -50.66 6.89 -2.31
N ALA A 270 -50.25 7.84 -1.45
CA ALA A 270 -49.15 7.65 -0.50
C ALA A 270 -49.48 6.74 0.71
N GLY A 271 -50.76 6.44 0.95
CA GLY A 271 -51.18 5.55 2.05
C GLY A 271 -50.93 4.07 1.77
N THR A 272 -51.50 3.21 2.61
CA THR A 272 -51.26 1.75 2.58
C THR A 272 -52.45 0.99 1.99
N LEU A 273 -52.20 -0.05 1.19
CA LEU A 273 -53.17 -1.07 0.80
C LEU A 273 -52.73 -2.42 1.35
N SER A 274 -53.58 -3.07 2.14
CA SER A 274 -53.34 -4.38 2.74
C SER A 274 -54.31 -5.41 2.17
N LEU A 275 -53.76 -6.46 1.57
CA LEU A 275 -54.50 -7.58 1.00
C LEU A 275 -54.31 -8.81 1.89
N GLN A 276 -55.36 -9.23 2.59
CA GLN A 276 -55.29 -10.26 3.64
C GLN A 276 -55.54 -11.69 3.12
N VAL A 277 -56.01 -11.84 1.89
CA VAL A 277 -56.38 -13.13 1.29
C VAL A 277 -55.81 -13.26 -0.13
N ALA A 278 -55.90 -14.45 -0.71
CA ALA A 278 -55.48 -14.70 -2.09
C ALA A 278 -56.37 -13.95 -3.09
N ASN A 279 -55.77 -13.31 -4.09
CA ASN A 279 -56.48 -12.57 -5.15
C ASN A 279 -55.95 -12.95 -6.53
N VAL A 280 -56.72 -12.67 -7.58
CA VAL A 280 -56.36 -12.98 -8.98
C VAL A 280 -56.60 -11.77 -9.87
N PHE A 281 -55.53 -11.10 -10.30
CA PHE A 281 -55.61 -10.00 -11.27
C PHE A 281 -54.89 -10.38 -12.56
N ALA A 282 -55.64 -10.59 -13.64
CA ALA A 282 -55.14 -11.16 -14.89
C ALA A 282 -54.18 -10.26 -15.68
N GLY A 283 -54.18 -8.97 -15.39
CA GLY A 283 -53.28 -7.93 -15.90
C GLY A 283 -52.19 -7.53 -14.91
N GLY A 284 -52.10 -8.19 -13.75
CA GLY A 284 -51.07 -7.96 -12.73
C GLY A 284 -51.42 -6.89 -11.69
N VAL A 285 -50.47 -6.71 -10.77
CA VAL A 285 -50.55 -5.74 -9.67
C VAL A 285 -49.52 -4.65 -9.90
N SER A 286 -49.91 -3.40 -9.72
CA SER A 286 -49.02 -2.24 -9.85
C SER A 286 -49.17 -1.31 -8.66
N ALA A 287 -48.05 -0.76 -8.18
CA ALA A 287 -48.02 0.28 -7.16
C ALA A 287 -47.10 1.40 -7.63
N THR A 288 -47.67 2.57 -7.89
CA THR A 288 -46.97 3.79 -8.34
C THR A 288 -46.74 4.79 -7.21
N GLY A 289 -46.91 4.36 -5.96
CA GLY A 289 -46.71 5.16 -4.75
C GLY A 289 -47.32 4.51 -3.50
N GLY A 290 -46.81 4.87 -2.32
CA GLY A 290 -47.30 4.40 -1.02
C GLY A 290 -46.86 2.98 -0.66
N THR A 291 -47.64 2.30 0.19
CA THR A 291 -47.29 0.96 0.71
C THR A 291 -48.29 -0.10 0.25
N LEU A 292 -47.80 -1.23 -0.25
CA LEU A 292 -48.54 -2.44 -0.57
C LEU A 292 -48.17 -3.54 0.43
N VAL A 293 -49.13 -4.00 1.23
CA VAL A 293 -48.93 -5.01 2.27
C VAL A 293 -49.47 -6.35 1.81
N ALA A 294 -48.61 -7.37 1.78
CA ALA A 294 -49.03 -8.75 1.60
C ALA A 294 -49.38 -9.36 2.97
N GLY A 295 -50.66 -9.63 3.22
CA GLY A 295 -51.13 -10.43 4.36
C GLY A 295 -51.22 -11.92 4.04
N ASN A 296 -50.92 -12.33 2.81
CA ASN A 296 -50.94 -13.72 2.36
C ASN A 296 -49.87 -13.95 1.27
N SER A 297 -49.25 -15.13 1.22
CA SER A 297 -48.22 -15.51 0.24
C SER A 297 -48.68 -15.43 -1.23
N THR A 298 -49.98 -15.39 -1.47
CA THR A 298 -50.61 -15.26 -2.81
C THR A 298 -51.50 -14.03 -2.92
N ALA A 299 -51.31 -13.04 -2.04
CA ALA A 299 -52.14 -11.84 -1.98
C ALA A 299 -52.22 -11.07 -3.31
N PHE A 300 -51.18 -11.16 -4.14
CA PHE A 300 -51.08 -10.49 -5.45
C PHE A 300 -51.37 -11.41 -6.65
N GLY A 301 -51.79 -12.65 -6.40
CA GLY A 301 -51.97 -13.68 -7.44
C GLY A 301 -50.64 -14.28 -7.89
N SER A 302 -50.57 -14.75 -9.14
CA SER A 302 -49.40 -15.42 -9.71
C SER A 302 -48.61 -14.57 -10.72
N LEU A 303 -49.17 -13.44 -11.15
CA LEU A 303 -48.55 -12.56 -12.15
C LEU A 303 -47.59 -11.55 -11.53
N ALA A 304 -46.98 -10.71 -12.36
CA ALA A 304 -45.99 -9.73 -11.92
C ALA A 304 -46.58 -8.66 -11.00
N VAL A 305 -45.79 -8.24 -10.02
CA VAL A 305 -46.03 -7.07 -9.16
C VAL A 305 -45.08 -5.96 -9.62
N LEU A 306 -45.61 -4.90 -10.19
CA LEU A 306 -44.88 -3.71 -10.62
C LEU A 306 -44.82 -2.69 -9.49
N LEU A 307 -43.61 -2.32 -9.06
CA LEU A 307 -43.35 -1.28 -8.07
C LEU A 307 -42.68 -0.08 -8.75
N ASP A 308 -43.26 1.08 -8.56
CA ASP A 308 -42.76 2.38 -9.02
C ASP A 308 -42.85 3.32 -7.81
N THR A 309 -41.68 3.69 -7.24
CA THR A 309 -41.53 4.47 -6.00
C THR A 309 -42.33 3.96 -4.77
N ALA A 310 -42.70 2.68 -4.76
CA ALA A 310 -43.60 2.08 -3.77
C ALA A 310 -42.88 1.14 -2.78
N THR A 311 -43.46 0.99 -1.58
CA THR A 311 -43.00 0.03 -0.57
C THR A 311 -43.83 -1.25 -0.63
N LEU A 312 -43.18 -2.40 -0.80
CA LEU A 312 -43.75 -3.71 -0.51
C LEU A 312 -43.45 -4.08 0.94
N GLN A 313 -44.47 -4.17 1.79
CA GLN A 313 -44.31 -4.47 3.20
C GLN A 313 -44.88 -5.85 3.54
N ILE A 314 -44.11 -6.62 4.29
CA ILE A 314 -44.54 -7.90 4.87
C ILE A 314 -44.66 -7.71 6.37
N THR A 315 -45.88 -7.85 6.88
CA THR A 315 -46.18 -7.70 8.32
C THR A 315 -46.65 -9.00 8.97
N ASP A 316 -47.13 -9.96 8.17
CA ASP A 316 -47.59 -11.25 8.67
C ASP A 316 -46.44 -12.28 8.62
N PRO A 317 -46.04 -12.86 9.76
CA PRO A 317 -45.01 -13.91 9.81
C PRO A 317 -45.37 -15.18 9.02
N ALA A 318 -46.64 -15.41 8.68
CA ALA A 318 -47.06 -16.52 7.83
C ALA A 318 -46.65 -16.33 6.35
N VAL A 319 -46.34 -15.11 5.92
CA VAL A 319 -45.90 -14.80 4.56
C VAL A 319 -44.40 -15.08 4.42
N THR A 320 -44.06 -16.35 4.23
CA THR A 320 -42.67 -16.82 4.14
C THR A 320 -42.11 -16.84 2.72
N THR A 321 -42.99 -16.83 1.70
CA THR A 321 -42.59 -16.94 0.29
C THR A 321 -43.47 -16.08 -0.62
N LEU A 322 -42.85 -15.34 -1.54
CA LEU A 322 -43.51 -14.66 -2.65
C LEU A 322 -42.96 -15.21 -3.97
N SER A 323 -43.84 -15.79 -4.79
CA SER A 323 -43.48 -16.41 -6.07
C SER A 323 -43.73 -15.52 -7.29
N ASN A 324 -44.33 -14.35 -7.09
CA ASN A 324 -44.54 -13.36 -8.14
C ASN A 324 -43.23 -12.87 -8.74
N THR A 325 -43.24 -12.57 -10.04
CA THR A 325 -42.19 -11.72 -10.64
C THR A 325 -42.31 -10.32 -10.04
N LEU A 326 -41.23 -9.78 -9.48
CA LEU A 326 -41.18 -8.42 -8.95
C LEU A 326 -40.52 -7.49 -9.97
N ALA A 327 -41.30 -6.54 -10.50
CA ALA A 327 -40.83 -5.59 -11.49
C ALA A 327 -40.63 -4.21 -10.85
N VAL A 328 -39.46 -3.57 -11.04
CA VAL A 328 -39.21 -2.18 -10.59
C VAL A 328 -39.19 -1.26 -11.81
N ALA A 329 -40.09 -0.28 -11.86
CA ALA A 329 -40.35 0.57 -13.03
C ALA A 329 -39.56 1.90 -13.00
N ASN A 330 -39.90 2.82 -12.08
CA ASN A 330 -39.18 4.07 -11.85
C ASN A 330 -38.90 4.21 -10.33
N GLY A 331 -37.69 4.61 -9.95
CA GLY A 331 -37.30 4.91 -8.57
C GLY A 331 -37.10 3.70 -7.66
N ASP A 332 -36.86 3.99 -6.37
CA ASP A 332 -36.55 2.96 -5.38
C ASP A 332 -37.81 2.20 -4.96
N ALA A 333 -37.74 0.88 -5.03
CA ALA A 333 -38.69 -0.03 -4.42
C ALA A 333 -38.16 -0.48 -3.06
N ILE A 334 -38.96 -0.31 -2.01
CA ILE A 334 -38.57 -0.71 -0.66
C ILE A 334 -39.25 -2.03 -0.32
N VAL A 335 -38.49 -3.06 0.06
CA VAL A 335 -39.01 -4.28 0.67
C VAL A 335 -38.79 -4.19 2.18
N ASN A 336 -39.87 -4.06 2.94
CA ASN A 336 -39.83 -4.01 4.39
C ASN A 336 -40.33 -5.34 4.97
N THR A 337 -39.42 -6.15 5.53
CA THR A 337 -39.80 -7.31 6.34
C THR A 337 -39.95 -6.85 7.79
N GLY A 338 -41.17 -6.55 8.23
CA GLY A 338 -41.41 -6.17 9.62
C GLY A 338 -41.01 -7.28 10.59
N GLY A 339 -40.50 -6.94 11.77
CA GLY A 339 -40.19 -7.92 12.83
C GLY A 339 -39.12 -8.97 12.47
N ASN A 340 -39.19 -10.15 13.10
CA ASN A 340 -38.26 -11.28 12.93
C ASN A 340 -38.73 -12.28 11.85
N VAL A 341 -39.22 -11.76 10.72
CA VAL A 341 -39.81 -12.57 9.63
C VAL A 341 -38.74 -12.91 8.59
N THR A 342 -38.77 -14.15 8.06
CA THR A 342 -37.97 -14.56 6.89
C THR A 342 -38.83 -14.56 5.64
N LEU A 343 -38.51 -13.71 4.67
CA LEU A 343 -39.19 -13.67 3.37
C LEU A 343 -38.30 -14.31 2.29
N THR A 344 -38.84 -15.29 1.57
CA THR A 344 -38.22 -15.88 0.38
C THR A 344 -38.86 -15.32 -0.88
N ILE A 345 -38.10 -14.61 -1.71
CA ILE A 345 -38.58 -14.25 -3.06
C ILE A 345 -38.09 -15.32 -4.03
N SER A 346 -39.03 -16.04 -4.64
CA SER A 346 -38.74 -17.14 -5.57
C SER A 346 -39.05 -16.81 -7.03
N GLY A 347 -39.88 -15.79 -7.29
CA GLY A 347 -40.15 -15.27 -8.63
C GLY A 347 -39.05 -14.34 -9.13
N ALA A 348 -38.95 -14.16 -10.46
CA ALA A 348 -37.91 -13.33 -11.07
C ALA A 348 -37.97 -11.87 -10.60
N ILE A 349 -36.83 -11.20 -10.48
CA ILE A 349 -36.77 -9.76 -10.21
C ILE A 349 -36.26 -9.07 -11.48
N SER A 350 -37.01 -8.09 -12.00
CA SER A 350 -36.73 -7.46 -13.30
C SER A 350 -36.96 -5.95 -13.29
N THR A 351 -36.26 -5.20 -14.13
CA THR A 351 -36.74 -3.87 -14.54
C THR A 351 -37.60 -4.02 -15.77
N THR A 352 -38.88 -3.68 -15.68
CA THR A 352 -39.75 -3.69 -16.87
C THR A 352 -40.57 -2.42 -16.88
N GLY A 353 -40.20 -1.48 -17.75
CA GLY A 353 -41.13 -0.45 -18.21
C GLY A 353 -42.16 -1.11 -19.11
N THR A 354 -43.23 -1.65 -18.53
CA THR A 354 -44.36 -2.19 -19.30
C THR A 354 -45.33 -1.07 -19.66
N THR A 355 -45.07 -0.36 -20.75
CA THR A 355 -46.16 0.17 -21.60
C THR A 355 -45.65 0.30 -23.03
N GLY A 356 -46.21 -0.50 -23.93
CA GLY A 356 -46.06 -0.33 -25.38
C GLY A 356 -46.65 1.02 -25.80
N GLY A 357 -45.77 1.99 -25.96
CA GLY A 357 -46.01 3.31 -26.53
C GLY A 357 -44.65 3.97 -26.64
N VAL A 358 -44.31 4.47 -27.83
CA VAL A 358 -43.06 5.19 -28.09
C VAL A 358 -43.07 6.49 -27.27
N GLY A 359 -42.70 6.41 -26.00
CA GLY A 359 -42.48 7.51 -25.08
C GLY A 359 -40.99 7.63 -24.84
N VAL A 360 -40.37 8.61 -25.48
CA VAL A 360 -38.97 8.97 -25.33
C VAL A 360 -38.70 9.31 -23.86
N ILE A 361 -37.82 8.56 -23.19
CA ILE A 361 -37.21 8.97 -21.93
C ILE A 361 -36.22 10.10 -22.28
N LYS A 362 -36.60 11.36 -21.99
CA LYS A 362 -35.66 12.49 -22.01
C LYS A 362 -35.17 12.75 -20.60
N GLY A 363 -33.86 12.91 -20.48
CA GLY A 363 -33.18 13.18 -19.22
C GLY A 363 -33.62 14.50 -18.60
N ASP A 364 -33.87 14.44 -17.29
CA ASP A 364 -32.97 15.08 -16.32
C ASP A 364 -33.03 14.24 -15.02
N ALA A 365 -32.08 14.46 -14.12
CA ALA A 365 -31.74 13.65 -12.95
C ALA A 365 -32.90 13.05 -12.11
N GLN A 366 -32.58 11.93 -11.43
CA GLN A 366 -33.32 11.26 -10.35
C GLN A 366 -34.36 10.21 -10.78
N THR A 367 -33.92 8.96 -10.95
CA THR A 367 -34.47 7.78 -10.24
C THR A 367 -33.76 6.53 -10.76
N PHE A 368 -32.81 6.00 -9.98
CA PHE A 368 -32.31 4.65 -10.19
C PHE A 368 -33.35 3.66 -9.66
N ASN A 369 -33.50 2.49 -10.29
CA ASN A 369 -34.41 1.45 -9.82
C ASN A 369 -33.70 0.60 -8.77
N THR A 370 -33.67 1.04 -7.51
CA THR A 370 -33.05 0.28 -6.41
C THR A 370 -34.08 -0.62 -5.73
N LEU A 371 -33.68 -1.83 -5.32
CA LEU A 371 -34.44 -2.64 -4.36
C LEU A 371 -33.77 -2.52 -2.99
N THR A 372 -34.45 -1.86 -2.06
CA THR A 372 -33.93 -1.58 -0.72
C THR A 372 -34.59 -2.47 0.31
N LYS A 373 -33.81 -3.30 1.01
CA LYS A 373 -34.29 -4.04 2.18
C LYS A 373 -34.26 -3.13 3.41
N THR A 374 -35.42 -2.94 4.04
CA THR A 374 -35.54 -2.24 5.35
C THR A 374 -36.09 -3.19 6.42
N GLY A 375 -35.76 -2.91 7.68
CA GLY A 375 -36.24 -3.68 8.85
C GLY A 375 -35.31 -4.84 9.28
N PRO A 376 -35.50 -5.39 10.49
CA PRO A 376 -34.56 -6.36 11.10
C PRO A 376 -34.69 -7.81 10.59
N GLY A 377 -35.76 -8.16 9.88
CA GLY A 377 -36.01 -9.52 9.37
C GLY A 377 -35.07 -9.96 8.23
N LYS A 378 -35.04 -11.27 7.97
CA LYS A 378 -34.17 -11.92 6.98
C LYS A 378 -34.81 -11.95 5.59
N LEU A 379 -34.06 -11.57 4.57
CA LEU A 379 -34.47 -11.70 3.17
C LEU A 379 -33.66 -12.81 2.50
N THR A 380 -34.36 -13.82 1.99
CA THR A 380 -33.77 -14.92 1.21
C THR A 380 -34.10 -14.71 -0.27
N LEU A 381 -33.07 -14.51 -1.09
CA LEU A 381 -33.22 -14.39 -2.53
C LEU A 381 -32.92 -15.74 -3.18
N THR A 382 -33.97 -16.38 -3.71
CA THR A 382 -33.83 -17.67 -4.42
C THR A 382 -34.09 -17.55 -5.90
N ALA A 383 -34.32 -16.35 -6.44
CA ALA A 383 -34.63 -16.10 -7.84
C ALA A 383 -33.38 -15.88 -8.71
N ASN A 384 -33.49 -16.08 -10.03
CA ASN A 384 -32.50 -15.51 -10.96
C ASN A 384 -32.78 -14.00 -11.02
N LEU A 385 -31.77 -13.17 -10.72
CA LEU A 385 -31.76 -11.81 -11.25
C LEU A 385 -31.78 -11.95 -12.78
N GLY A 386 -32.69 -11.29 -13.47
CA GLY A 386 -32.82 -11.41 -14.93
C GLY A 386 -31.48 -11.29 -15.68
N THR A 387 -31.41 -11.91 -16.85
CA THR A 387 -30.22 -11.88 -17.72
C THR A 387 -29.73 -10.45 -17.96
N GLN A 388 -28.55 -10.15 -17.41
CA GLN A 388 -27.71 -8.97 -17.65
C GLN A 388 -28.33 -7.63 -17.17
N MET A 389 -27.66 -6.98 -16.20
CA MET A 389 -27.87 -5.58 -15.87
C MET A 389 -26.84 -4.74 -16.64
N THR A 390 -27.24 -4.03 -17.68
CA THR A 390 -26.35 -3.13 -18.45
C THR A 390 -26.99 -1.75 -18.46
N TYR A 391 -26.28 -0.75 -17.94
CA TYR A 391 -26.64 0.65 -18.12
C TYR A 391 -26.06 1.14 -19.44
N SER A 392 -26.88 1.76 -20.30
CA SER A 392 -26.41 2.47 -21.48
C SER A 392 -26.11 3.92 -21.11
N THR A 393 -24.84 4.32 -21.09
CA THR A 393 -24.50 5.73 -21.21
C THR A 393 -24.79 6.12 -22.65
N GLY A 394 -25.84 6.92 -22.87
CA GLY A 394 -26.14 7.47 -24.18
C GLY A 394 -24.96 8.27 -24.73
N ASN A 395 -24.15 7.64 -25.56
CA ASN A 395 -23.51 8.33 -26.68
C ASN A 395 -23.31 7.34 -27.84
N GLY A 396 -23.78 7.73 -29.01
CA GLY A 396 -24.16 6.81 -30.09
C GLY A 396 -23.02 6.00 -30.69
N THR A 397 -23.28 4.74 -31.03
CA THR A 397 -23.40 4.25 -32.42
C THR A 397 -23.78 2.76 -32.41
N SER A 398 -24.70 2.42 -33.32
CA SER A 398 -25.24 1.11 -33.74
C SER A 398 -24.93 -0.16 -32.93
N GLY A 399 -26.00 -0.76 -32.41
CA GLY A 399 -26.06 -2.16 -32.00
C GLY A 399 -27.16 -2.37 -30.95
N VAL A 400 -28.34 -2.85 -31.37
CA VAL A 400 -29.47 -3.12 -30.48
C VAL A 400 -29.10 -4.21 -29.46
N THR A 401 -29.22 -3.90 -28.17
CA THR A 401 -29.54 -4.86 -27.10
C THR A 401 -30.08 -4.08 -25.89
N THR A 402 -31.38 -4.24 -25.62
CA THR A 402 -32.09 -3.56 -24.52
C THR A 402 -31.73 -4.19 -23.18
N THR A 403 -31.34 -3.37 -22.20
CA THR A 403 -30.95 -3.83 -20.87
C THR A 403 -31.36 -2.83 -19.79
N GLY A 404 -31.94 -3.31 -18.69
CA GLY A 404 -32.23 -2.55 -17.48
C GLY A 404 -31.94 -3.42 -16.26
N GLY A 405 -31.36 -2.85 -15.22
CA GLY A 405 -30.91 -3.57 -14.03
C GLY A 405 -31.29 -2.87 -12.73
N ILE A 406 -31.34 -3.65 -11.64
CA ILE A 406 -31.71 -3.21 -10.30
C ILE A 406 -30.46 -3.12 -9.41
N ALA A 407 -30.23 -1.98 -8.77
CA ALA A 407 -29.23 -1.87 -7.70
C ALA A 407 -29.79 -2.48 -6.40
N LEU A 408 -28.97 -3.21 -5.64
CA LEU A 408 -29.38 -3.84 -4.38
C LEU A 408 -28.73 -3.12 -3.20
N GLN A 409 -29.55 -2.59 -2.29
CA GLN A 409 -29.10 -1.95 -1.05
C GLN A 409 -29.73 -2.65 0.17
N ILE A 410 -28.90 -2.99 1.15
CA ILE A 410 -29.36 -3.61 2.42
C ILE A 410 -29.08 -2.63 3.55
N ALA A 411 -30.13 -2.05 4.12
CA ALA A 411 -30.06 -1.18 5.28
C ALA A 411 -30.56 -1.95 6.52
N GLY A 412 -29.67 -2.74 7.13
CA GLY A 412 -29.92 -3.56 8.32
C GLY A 412 -30.47 -4.98 8.05
N GLY A 413 -30.09 -5.93 8.92
CA GLY A 413 -30.50 -7.35 8.89
C GLY A 413 -29.44 -8.31 8.33
N SER A 414 -29.83 -9.56 8.06
CA SER A 414 -28.96 -10.58 7.44
C SER A 414 -29.52 -11.06 6.10
N MET A 415 -28.65 -11.29 5.11
CA MET A 415 -29.00 -11.88 3.81
C MET A 415 -28.44 -13.30 3.70
N GLU A 416 -29.28 -14.26 3.28
CA GLU A 416 -28.84 -15.63 2.94
C GLU A 416 -29.02 -15.87 1.44
N ILE A 417 -27.93 -16.32 0.81
CA ILE A 417 -27.93 -16.75 -0.59
C ILE A 417 -27.84 -18.28 -0.61
N THR A 418 -28.86 -18.92 -1.20
CA THR A 418 -28.97 -20.39 -1.30
C THR A 418 -29.14 -20.85 -2.75
N ASN A 419 -28.80 -22.11 -3.03
CA ASN A 419 -29.11 -22.84 -4.27
C ASN A 419 -28.29 -22.51 -5.54
N GLY A 420 -27.00 -22.18 -5.42
CA GLY A 420 -26.04 -22.34 -6.52
C GLY A 420 -26.22 -21.41 -7.73
N ARG A 421 -26.96 -20.31 -7.59
CA ARG A 421 -27.22 -19.36 -8.69
C ARG A 421 -26.08 -18.35 -8.84
N THR A 422 -25.92 -17.83 -10.05
CA THR A 422 -24.93 -16.77 -10.37
C THR A 422 -25.57 -15.41 -10.22
N TRP A 423 -25.01 -14.58 -9.34
CA TRP A 423 -25.28 -13.14 -9.32
C TRP A 423 -24.29 -12.44 -10.26
N ASN A 424 -24.79 -11.76 -11.28
CA ASN A 424 -23.98 -11.02 -12.24
C ASN A 424 -24.34 -9.53 -12.20
N LEU A 425 -23.50 -8.72 -11.56
CA LEU A 425 -23.62 -7.25 -11.55
C LEU A 425 -22.64 -6.67 -12.57
N ALA A 426 -23.08 -5.91 -13.58
CA ALA A 426 -22.17 -5.17 -14.47
C ALA A 426 -22.15 -3.65 -14.17
N SER A 427 -21.05 -3.01 -14.57
CA SER A 427 -20.63 -1.65 -14.21
C SER A 427 -21.69 -0.55 -14.38
N GLY A 428 -21.80 0.33 -13.38
CA GLY A 428 -22.47 1.63 -13.43
C GLY A 428 -22.20 2.43 -12.14
N VAL A 429 -22.04 3.76 -12.27
CA VAL A 429 -21.77 4.68 -11.16
C VAL A 429 -23.06 4.94 -10.39
N LEU A 430 -23.12 4.57 -9.11
CA LEU A 430 -24.06 5.12 -8.14
C LEU A 430 -23.61 6.54 -7.81
N LEU A 431 -24.47 7.53 -8.11
CA LEU A 431 -24.26 8.91 -7.72
C LEU A 431 -24.89 9.14 -6.33
N ASP A 432 -24.00 9.40 -5.37
CA ASP A 432 -24.14 10.13 -4.11
C ASP A 432 -25.00 9.56 -2.96
N THR A 433 -24.34 9.24 -1.85
CA THR A 433 -24.95 9.34 -0.51
C THR A 433 -24.16 10.39 0.24
N PHE A 434 -24.79 11.53 0.48
CA PHE A 434 -24.27 12.55 1.38
C PHE A 434 -24.35 12.01 2.82
N ASP A 435 -23.30 12.20 3.60
CA ASP A 435 -23.40 12.03 5.04
C ASP A 435 -24.38 13.06 5.64
N SER A 436 -24.70 12.94 6.93
CA SER A 436 -25.59 13.88 7.63
C SER A 436 -25.06 15.33 7.68
N LEU A 437 -23.87 15.58 7.13
CA LEU A 437 -23.20 16.88 7.06
C LEU A 437 -23.14 17.42 5.61
N GLY A 438 -23.70 16.72 4.62
CA GLY A 438 -23.72 17.19 3.24
C GLY A 438 -22.41 17.03 2.49
N ASN A 439 -21.49 16.17 2.96
CA ASN A 439 -20.26 15.86 2.24
C ASN A 439 -20.44 14.67 1.29
N GLN A 440 -20.01 14.85 0.02
CA GLN A 440 -19.94 13.79 -0.98
C GLN A 440 -18.91 12.75 -0.59
N THR A 441 -19.36 11.52 -0.33
CA THR A 441 -18.47 10.41 0.04
C THR A 441 -18.34 9.40 -1.10
N ALA A 442 -17.62 9.78 -2.15
CA ALA A 442 -17.14 8.96 -3.28
C ALA A 442 -18.19 8.23 -4.15
N SER A 443 -17.96 8.25 -5.46
CA SER A 443 -18.74 7.49 -6.45
C SER A 443 -18.48 5.97 -6.35
N TYR A 444 -19.54 5.17 -6.27
CA TYR A 444 -19.44 3.71 -6.15
C TYR A 444 -19.93 3.01 -7.42
N ASN A 445 -19.09 2.18 -8.01
CA ASN A 445 -19.52 1.11 -8.91
C ASN A 445 -19.61 -0.15 -8.04
N GLY A 446 -20.76 -0.78 -7.77
CA GLY A 446 -20.81 -2.10 -7.09
C GLY A 446 -21.88 -2.29 -6.00
N MET A 447 -21.73 -3.35 -5.20
CA MET A 447 -22.67 -3.78 -4.14
C MET A 447 -22.33 -3.13 -2.79
N VAL A 448 -23.35 -2.60 -2.09
CA VAL A 448 -23.23 -2.03 -0.73
C VAL A 448 -24.13 -2.76 0.27
N TRP A 449 -23.59 -3.17 1.43
CA TRP A 449 -24.38 -3.81 2.51
C TRP A 449 -24.05 -3.25 3.90
N ASP A 450 -25.02 -3.31 4.83
CA ASP A 450 -24.81 -3.07 6.26
C ASP A 450 -25.45 -4.24 7.04
N GLY A 451 -24.63 -5.14 7.61
CA GLY A 451 -25.02 -6.42 8.23
C GLY A 451 -24.16 -7.64 7.84
N ASP A 452 -24.50 -8.82 8.37
CA ASP A 452 -23.81 -10.09 8.04
C ASP A 452 -24.40 -10.76 6.78
N VAL A 453 -23.53 -11.35 5.95
CA VAL A 453 -23.90 -12.09 4.73
C VAL A 453 -23.50 -13.56 4.88
N LEU A 454 -24.46 -14.47 4.79
CA LEU A 454 -24.21 -15.92 4.79
C LEU A 454 -24.36 -16.49 3.38
N MET A 455 -23.30 -17.13 2.88
CA MET A 455 -23.29 -17.78 1.57
C MET A 455 -23.29 -19.31 1.71
N ARG A 456 -24.34 -19.96 1.19
CA ARG A 456 -24.51 -21.43 1.16
C ARG A 456 -24.51 -21.94 -0.28
N GLY A 457 -23.45 -21.58 -1.02
CA GLY A 457 -23.20 -21.96 -2.41
C GLY A 457 -23.68 -20.92 -3.44
N GLY A 458 -22.96 -20.79 -4.56
CA GLY A 458 -23.27 -19.84 -5.64
C GLY A 458 -22.03 -19.12 -6.19
N THR A 459 -22.24 -18.26 -7.20
CA THR A 459 -21.18 -17.39 -7.75
C THR A 459 -21.57 -15.94 -7.56
N ILE A 460 -20.72 -15.14 -6.91
CA ILE A 460 -20.81 -13.68 -6.95
C ILE A 460 -19.88 -13.20 -8.06
N GLN A 461 -20.45 -12.69 -9.14
CA GLN A 461 -19.72 -12.07 -10.23
C GLN A 461 -20.01 -10.57 -10.26
N VAL A 462 -18.99 -9.77 -9.95
CA VAL A 462 -19.02 -8.32 -10.12
C VAL A 462 -18.17 -7.97 -11.35
N ASN A 463 -18.83 -7.66 -12.45
CA ASN A 463 -18.22 -7.18 -13.69
C ASN A 463 -17.97 -5.67 -13.59
N GLY A 464 -16.98 -5.31 -12.75
CA GLY A 464 -16.51 -3.93 -12.53
C GLY A 464 -17.19 -3.24 -11.35
N GLY A 465 -16.39 -2.91 -10.32
CA GLY A 465 -16.84 -2.20 -9.13
C GLY A 465 -16.10 -2.57 -7.83
N ASN A 466 -16.30 -1.80 -6.76
CA ASN A 466 -15.92 -2.13 -5.38
C ASN A 466 -17.13 -2.75 -4.67
N ILE A 467 -16.92 -3.82 -3.90
CA ILE A 467 -17.89 -4.27 -2.92
C ILE A 467 -17.51 -3.64 -1.59
N ARG A 468 -18.42 -2.87 -0.99
CA ARG A 468 -18.22 -2.25 0.32
C ARG A 468 -19.38 -2.63 1.22
N GLY A 469 -19.09 -3.15 2.40
CA GLY A 469 -20.13 -3.26 3.42
C GLY A 469 -19.56 -3.11 4.80
N ASN A 470 -20.42 -3.18 5.80
CA ASN A 470 -20.06 -3.26 7.21
C ASN A 470 -20.62 -4.59 7.74
N GLY A 471 -19.78 -5.52 8.19
CA GLY A 471 -20.18 -6.84 8.71
C GLY A 471 -19.33 -8.01 8.21
N THR A 472 -19.77 -9.25 8.49
CA THR A 472 -19.02 -10.49 8.18
C THR A 472 -19.61 -11.21 6.96
N ILE A 473 -18.78 -11.55 5.96
CA ILE A 473 -19.14 -12.57 4.96
C ILE A 473 -18.75 -13.94 5.52
N THR A 474 -19.73 -14.80 5.74
CA THR A 474 -19.53 -16.19 6.15
C THR A 474 -19.78 -17.13 4.98
N ILE A 475 -18.79 -17.96 4.65
CA ILE A 475 -18.88 -19.01 3.64
C ILE A 475 -19.15 -20.35 4.34
N GLY A 476 -20.38 -20.87 4.16
CA GLY A 476 -20.85 -22.11 4.79
C GLY A 476 -21.07 -22.02 6.32
N VAL A 477 -21.61 -23.07 6.91
CA VAL A 477 -21.75 -23.22 8.38
C VAL A 477 -21.22 -24.59 8.79
N LEU A 478 -20.60 -24.68 9.98
CA LEU A 478 -20.04 -25.92 10.49
C LEU A 478 -21.09 -27.05 10.54
N GLY A 479 -20.80 -28.18 9.89
CA GLY A 479 -21.68 -29.35 9.82
C GLY A 479 -22.53 -29.45 8.54
N GLU A 480 -22.42 -28.49 7.62
CA GLU A 480 -23.06 -28.54 6.30
C GLU A 480 -22.23 -29.33 5.28
N SER A 481 -22.89 -29.83 4.23
CA SER A 481 -22.19 -30.39 3.06
C SER A 481 -21.25 -29.34 2.46
N PRO A 482 -20.05 -29.73 2.00
CA PRO A 482 -19.10 -28.84 1.34
C PRO A 482 -19.76 -27.98 0.25
N VAL A 483 -19.56 -26.67 0.33
CA VAL A 483 -19.98 -25.72 -0.72
C VAL A 483 -18.79 -24.95 -1.27
N THR A 484 -18.77 -24.80 -2.60
CA THR A 484 -17.81 -23.96 -3.32
C THR A 484 -18.50 -22.65 -3.71
N ASN A 485 -17.89 -21.53 -3.34
CA ASN A 485 -18.37 -20.20 -3.72
C ASN A 485 -17.34 -19.54 -4.62
N THR A 486 -17.76 -19.05 -5.79
CA THR A 486 -16.85 -18.46 -6.78
C THR A 486 -17.00 -16.95 -6.86
N ILE A 487 -15.88 -16.23 -6.89
CA ILE A 487 -15.79 -14.80 -7.19
C ILE A 487 -15.23 -14.63 -8.59
N GLY A 488 -16.08 -14.16 -9.51
CA GLY A 488 -15.88 -14.33 -10.95
C GLY A 488 -15.01 -13.29 -11.68
N GLN A 489 -15.01 -11.99 -11.31
CA GLN A 489 -14.17 -10.92 -11.92
C GLN A 489 -14.01 -9.70 -10.96
N ARG A 490 -13.08 -8.78 -11.30
CA ARG A 490 -12.55 -7.62 -10.50
C ARG A 490 -13.40 -7.24 -9.28
N LEU A 491 -12.88 -7.58 -8.11
CA LEU A 491 -13.48 -7.26 -6.82
C LEU A 491 -12.41 -6.59 -5.96
N ASN A 492 -12.64 -5.32 -5.63
CA ASN A 492 -11.80 -4.54 -4.72
C ASN A 492 -12.59 -4.27 -3.44
N PHE A 493 -12.26 -4.98 -2.35
CA PHE A 493 -12.70 -4.62 -1.00
C PHE A 493 -11.89 -3.40 -0.52
N ASN A 494 -12.11 -2.24 -1.14
CA ASN A 494 -11.25 -1.08 -0.89
C ASN A 494 -11.88 -0.16 0.17
N SER A 495 -11.54 -0.38 1.44
CA SER A 495 -11.36 0.71 2.40
C SER A 495 -10.51 0.21 3.58
N PRO A 496 -9.40 0.88 3.92
CA PRO A 496 -8.61 0.59 5.13
C PRO A 496 -9.36 0.94 6.44
N ASP A 497 -10.53 1.58 6.36
CA ASP A 497 -11.28 2.11 7.50
C ASP A 497 -12.52 1.28 7.90
N ILE A 498 -12.66 0.02 7.43
CA ILE A 498 -13.86 -0.79 7.69
C ILE A 498 -13.50 -2.22 8.10
N THR A 499 -14.04 -2.66 9.25
CA THR A 499 -13.87 -3.97 9.91
C THR A 499 -14.57 -5.13 9.17
N ASN A 500 -14.29 -5.33 7.88
CA ASN A 500 -14.84 -6.45 7.13
C ASN A 500 -14.03 -7.73 7.36
N SER A 501 -14.74 -8.78 7.76
CA SER A 501 -14.17 -10.11 7.98
C SER A 501 -14.75 -11.13 7.01
N VAL A 502 -13.88 -11.95 6.40
CA VAL A 502 -14.28 -13.14 5.64
C VAL A 502 -14.00 -14.37 6.49
N VAL A 503 -15.04 -15.14 6.80
CA VAL A 503 -14.94 -16.39 7.55
C VAL A 503 -15.21 -17.56 6.61
N ILE A 504 -14.27 -18.49 6.49
CA ILE A 504 -14.42 -19.69 5.67
C ILE A 504 -14.42 -20.91 6.58
N THR A 505 -15.58 -21.55 6.70
CA THR A 505 -15.76 -22.68 7.61
C THR A 505 -15.19 -23.98 7.03
N SER A 506 -14.91 -24.95 7.90
CA SER A 506 -14.26 -26.22 7.55
C SER A 506 -15.02 -26.97 6.47
N GLY A 507 -14.32 -27.53 5.48
CA GLY A 507 -14.93 -28.25 4.37
C GLY A 507 -15.47 -27.36 3.24
N HIS A 508 -15.50 -26.04 3.40
CA HIS A 508 -15.96 -25.11 2.37
C HIS A 508 -14.80 -24.44 1.62
N THR A 509 -15.06 -24.02 0.38
CA THR A 509 -14.06 -23.41 -0.51
C THR A 509 -14.49 -22.03 -1.00
N LEU A 510 -13.61 -21.05 -0.86
CA LEU A 510 -13.68 -19.76 -1.55
C LEU A 510 -12.80 -19.79 -2.80
N THR A 511 -13.42 -19.75 -3.97
CA THR A 511 -12.73 -19.74 -5.26
C THR A 511 -12.63 -18.32 -5.81
N LEU A 512 -11.41 -17.83 -6.02
CA LEU A 512 -11.10 -16.56 -6.67
C LEU A 512 -10.76 -16.84 -8.13
N SER A 513 -11.49 -16.25 -9.09
CA SER A 513 -11.32 -16.58 -10.51
C SER A 513 -11.14 -15.34 -11.38
N ALA A 514 -10.08 -14.56 -11.15
CA ALA A 514 -9.79 -13.39 -11.97
C ALA A 514 -9.57 -13.77 -13.45
N ALA A 515 -10.21 -13.05 -14.39
CA ALA A 515 -9.92 -13.19 -15.82
C ALA A 515 -8.51 -12.67 -16.17
N ALA A 516 -8.00 -13.04 -17.34
CA ALA A 516 -6.68 -12.60 -17.82
C ALA A 516 -6.57 -11.05 -17.80
N GLY A 517 -5.51 -10.53 -17.17
CA GLY A 517 -5.32 -9.08 -16.98
C GLY A 517 -6.15 -8.45 -15.85
N GLY A 518 -7.06 -9.19 -15.22
CA GLY A 518 -7.82 -8.76 -14.05
C GLY A 518 -7.12 -9.08 -12.73
N ALA A 519 -7.49 -8.35 -11.67
CA ALA A 519 -7.07 -8.63 -10.29
C ALA A 519 -8.25 -8.70 -9.31
N ILE A 520 -8.17 -9.59 -8.32
CA ILE A 520 -9.11 -9.68 -7.18
C ILE A 520 -8.34 -9.33 -5.91
N GLY A 521 -8.82 -8.39 -5.09
CA GLY A 521 -8.18 -7.96 -3.85
C GLY A 521 -9.00 -8.30 -2.61
N LEU A 522 -8.47 -9.17 -1.74
CA LEU A 522 -8.97 -9.42 -0.38
C LEU A 522 -8.10 -8.66 0.62
N LEU A 523 -8.53 -7.48 1.07
CA LEU A 523 -7.75 -6.59 1.94
C LEU A 523 -8.18 -6.62 3.43
N GLY A 524 -9.36 -7.17 3.73
CA GLY A 524 -9.91 -7.29 5.08
C GLY A 524 -9.35 -8.50 5.86
N ASN A 525 -9.78 -8.67 7.12
CA ASN A 525 -9.38 -9.80 7.95
C ASN A 525 -9.99 -11.11 7.41
N ILE A 526 -9.19 -12.18 7.41
CA ILE A 526 -9.61 -13.51 6.95
C ILE A 526 -9.44 -14.50 8.11
N SER A 527 -10.43 -15.35 8.33
CA SER A 527 -10.41 -16.35 9.41
C SER A 527 -11.16 -17.63 9.03
N GLY A 528 -11.03 -18.65 9.88
CA GLY A 528 -11.61 -19.98 9.65
C GLY A 528 -10.59 -21.00 9.13
N ASN A 529 -11.06 -22.19 8.79
CA ASN A 529 -10.23 -23.37 8.48
C ASN A 529 -10.66 -24.10 7.19
N GLY A 530 -11.37 -23.40 6.29
CA GLY A 530 -11.71 -23.90 4.95
C GLY A 530 -10.57 -23.79 3.94
N THR A 531 -10.90 -23.73 2.65
CA THR A 531 -9.91 -23.62 1.55
C THR A 531 -10.10 -22.32 0.75
N ILE A 532 -9.01 -21.63 0.43
CA ILE A 532 -9.00 -20.54 -0.54
C ILE A 532 -8.29 -21.00 -1.80
N THR A 533 -8.99 -21.01 -2.92
CA THR A 533 -8.47 -21.47 -4.21
C THR A 533 -8.46 -20.32 -5.20
N ASN A 534 -7.35 -20.07 -5.89
CA ASN A 534 -7.38 -19.26 -7.12
C ASN A 534 -7.57 -20.20 -8.31
N THR A 535 -8.55 -19.96 -9.20
CA THR A 535 -8.76 -20.73 -10.45
C THR A 535 -8.62 -19.86 -11.71
N GLY A 536 -8.45 -18.55 -11.55
CA GLY A 536 -8.39 -17.59 -12.64
C GLY A 536 -7.01 -17.45 -13.28
N THR A 537 -6.97 -16.97 -14.53
CA THR A 537 -5.72 -16.62 -15.24
C THR A 537 -5.19 -15.23 -14.86
N GLY A 538 -5.97 -14.43 -14.15
CA GLY A 538 -5.58 -13.15 -13.54
C GLY A 538 -4.88 -13.30 -12.19
N THR A 539 -4.70 -12.19 -11.46
CA THR A 539 -3.98 -12.16 -10.17
C THR A 539 -4.93 -12.02 -8.98
N SER A 540 -4.86 -12.93 -8.02
CA SER A 540 -5.61 -12.80 -6.76
C SER A 540 -4.69 -12.32 -5.64
N ASN A 541 -4.90 -11.11 -5.12
CA ASN A 541 -4.12 -10.49 -4.05
C ASN A 541 -4.85 -10.60 -2.71
N ILE A 542 -4.28 -11.36 -1.78
CA ILE A 542 -4.78 -11.57 -0.42
C ILE A 542 -3.87 -10.80 0.53
N MET A 543 -4.24 -9.58 0.88
CA MET A 543 -3.39 -8.65 1.65
C MET A 543 -4.13 -8.11 2.89
N PRO A 544 -4.42 -8.95 3.89
CA PRO A 544 -4.94 -8.46 5.16
C PRO A 544 -3.94 -7.49 5.81
N ALA A 545 -4.47 -6.49 6.52
CA ALA A 545 -3.68 -5.47 7.23
C ALA A 545 -2.97 -6.01 8.49
N SER A 546 -3.40 -7.16 9.01
CA SER A 546 -2.83 -7.81 10.20
C SER A 546 -2.72 -9.33 10.01
N ALA A 547 -2.03 -10.03 10.92
CA ALA A 547 -1.93 -11.49 10.90
C ALA A 547 -3.32 -12.13 10.85
N SER A 548 -3.54 -13.02 9.88
CA SER A 548 -4.84 -13.66 9.69
C SER A 548 -5.07 -14.71 10.79
N ALA A 549 -6.32 -14.87 11.23
CA ALA A 549 -6.75 -16.02 12.04
C ALA A 549 -7.14 -17.22 11.14
N PHE A 550 -6.71 -17.20 9.88
CA PHE A 550 -7.03 -18.24 8.91
C PHE A 550 -6.06 -19.41 9.08
N THR A 551 -6.62 -20.56 9.43
CA THR A 551 -5.90 -21.83 9.69
C THR A 551 -6.16 -22.87 8.61
N GLY A 552 -6.75 -22.45 7.49
CA GLY A 552 -7.12 -23.31 6.37
C GLY A 552 -6.02 -23.50 5.33
N ASN A 553 -6.39 -24.05 4.17
CA ASN A 553 -5.50 -24.32 3.05
C ASN A 553 -5.59 -23.25 1.97
N PHE A 554 -4.46 -22.92 1.34
CA PHE A 554 -4.41 -22.14 0.11
C PHE A 554 -4.11 -23.04 -1.09
N VAL A 555 -4.80 -22.85 -2.21
CA VAL A 555 -4.57 -23.56 -3.47
C VAL A 555 -4.35 -22.53 -4.59
N VAL A 556 -3.16 -22.54 -5.18
CA VAL A 556 -2.78 -21.61 -6.25
C VAL A 556 -2.93 -22.30 -7.60
N VAL A 557 -3.91 -21.87 -8.39
CA VAL A 557 -3.94 -22.09 -9.85
C VAL A 557 -3.83 -20.72 -10.51
N GLY A 558 -2.93 -20.55 -11.47
CA GLY A 558 -2.61 -19.23 -12.04
C GLY A 558 -1.73 -18.40 -11.09
N LYS A 559 -2.06 -17.12 -10.85
CA LYS A 559 -1.25 -16.20 -10.04
C LYS A 559 -1.96 -15.76 -8.76
N MET A 560 -1.38 -16.04 -7.59
CA MET A 560 -1.89 -15.60 -6.29
C MET A 560 -0.81 -14.82 -5.54
N GLY A 561 -1.08 -13.55 -5.22
CA GLY A 561 -0.27 -12.77 -4.30
C GLY A 561 -0.83 -12.84 -2.89
N VAL A 562 0.01 -13.09 -1.90
CA VAL A 562 -0.42 -13.17 -0.50
C VAL A 562 0.54 -12.41 0.41
N ASN A 563 -0.01 -11.64 1.35
CA ASN A 563 0.77 -11.11 2.46
C ASN A 563 1.27 -12.30 3.29
N ALA A 564 2.59 -12.42 3.49
CA ALA A 564 3.20 -13.53 4.22
C ALA A 564 2.64 -13.66 5.65
N GLN A 565 2.20 -12.57 6.28
CA GLN A 565 1.53 -12.62 7.59
C GLN A 565 0.17 -13.34 7.55
N ALA A 566 -0.47 -13.42 6.37
CA ALA A 566 -1.71 -14.18 6.19
C ALA A 566 -1.48 -15.70 6.11
N LEU A 567 -0.23 -16.14 5.87
CA LEU A 567 0.17 -17.54 5.83
C LEU A 567 0.70 -18.05 7.17
N ALA A 568 0.88 -17.16 8.15
CA ALA A 568 1.55 -17.50 9.41
C ALA A 568 0.86 -18.65 10.17
N ALA A 569 -0.47 -18.71 10.15
CA ALA A 569 -1.27 -19.74 10.81
C ALA A 569 -1.89 -20.76 9.84
N ALA A 570 -1.63 -20.66 8.53
CA ALA A 570 -2.25 -21.51 7.53
C ALA A 570 -1.84 -22.98 7.69
N ALA A 571 -2.74 -23.92 7.36
CA ALA A 571 -2.44 -25.35 7.40
C ALA A 571 -1.48 -25.78 6.28
N GLY A 572 -1.50 -25.11 5.14
CA GLY A 572 -0.63 -25.39 4.01
C GLY A 572 -0.95 -24.55 2.77
N VAL A 573 0.01 -24.50 1.85
CA VAL A 573 -0.15 -23.87 0.53
C VAL A 573 0.18 -24.89 -0.55
N ASN A 574 -0.76 -25.15 -1.45
CA ASN A 574 -0.56 -26.00 -2.62
C ASN A 574 -0.45 -25.13 -3.87
N THR A 575 0.73 -25.03 -4.46
CA THR A 575 0.97 -24.28 -5.70
C THR A 575 0.50 -25.03 -6.96
N GLY A 576 -0.19 -26.15 -6.80
CA GLY A 576 -0.80 -26.95 -7.86
C GLY A 576 0.20 -27.78 -8.66
N SER A 577 -0.31 -28.49 -9.67
CA SER A 577 0.48 -29.41 -10.51
C SER A 577 1.03 -28.78 -11.79
N LEU A 578 0.85 -27.47 -12.00
CA LEU A 578 1.35 -26.76 -13.16
C LEU A 578 2.54 -25.89 -12.78
N SER A 579 3.62 -25.99 -13.56
CA SER A 579 4.77 -25.11 -13.39
C SER A 579 4.46 -23.64 -13.68
N THR A 580 3.37 -23.31 -14.37
CA THR A 580 2.99 -21.91 -14.64
C THR A 580 2.32 -21.21 -13.47
N ASN A 581 1.98 -21.92 -12.40
CA ASN A 581 1.37 -21.33 -11.22
C ASN A 581 2.40 -20.48 -10.45
N VAL A 582 1.98 -19.31 -9.95
CA VAL A 582 2.85 -18.35 -9.25
C VAL A 582 2.23 -17.94 -7.93
N LEU A 583 2.96 -18.20 -6.84
CA LEU A 583 2.69 -17.65 -5.51
C LEU A 583 3.60 -16.44 -5.28
N THR A 584 3.02 -15.25 -5.24
CA THR A 584 3.76 -14.04 -4.86
C THR A 584 3.66 -13.84 -3.35
N LEU A 585 4.80 -13.79 -2.66
CA LEU A 585 4.88 -13.47 -1.23
C LEU A 585 5.21 -12.00 -1.04
N ASP A 586 4.42 -11.32 -0.20
CA ASP A 586 4.61 -9.92 0.14
C ASP A 586 4.71 -9.74 1.66
N ASN A 587 5.74 -9.08 2.17
CA ASN A 587 5.76 -8.51 3.51
C ASN A 587 6.01 -7.00 3.41
N LYS A 588 4.93 -6.19 3.49
CA LYS A 588 5.00 -4.72 3.50
C LYS A 588 5.46 -4.13 4.83
N SER A 589 5.54 -4.94 5.89
CA SER A 589 6.07 -4.47 7.18
C SER A 589 7.60 -4.38 7.10
N SER A 590 8.14 -3.17 7.23
CA SER A 590 9.58 -2.90 7.15
C SER A 590 10.36 -3.29 8.41
N THR A 591 9.71 -3.79 9.46
CA THR A 591 10.32 -3.89 10.81
C THR A 591 10.30 -5.26 11.47
N SER A 592 9.51 -6.23 10.99
CA SER A 592 9.53 -7.61 11.52
C SER A 592 9.32 -8.62 10.41
N GLY A 593 10.25 -9.57 10.27
CA GLY A 593 10.14 -10.64 9.28
C GLY A 593 8.87 -11.47 9.51
N ALA A 594 8.07 -11.68 8.47
CA ALA A 594 6.88 -12.52 8.56
C ALA A 594 7.29 -14.00 8.56
N VAL A 595 6.80 -14.78 9.52
CA VAL A 595 7.09 -16.22 9.60
C VAL A 595 5.97 -17.01 8.94
N VAL A 596 6.32 -17.87 8.00
CA VAL A 596 5.42 -18.82 7.33
C VAL A 596 5.84 -20.23 7.73
N SER A 597 5.13 -20.80 8.69
CA SER A 597 5.31 -22.19 9.14
C SER A 597 4.52 -23.20 8.31
N ALA A 598 3.54 -22.74 7.53
CA ALA A 598 2.74 -23.57 6.65
C ALA A 598 3.63 -24.20 5.55
N PRO A 599 3.54 -25.52 5.30
CA PRO A 599 4.27 -26.15 4.20
C PRO A 599 3.74 -25.65 2.85
N ILE A 600 4.66 -25.27 1.96
CA ILE A 600 4.39 -24.86 0.57
C ILE A 600 4.81 -25.99 -0.37
N ASN A 601 3.84 -26.61 -1.03
CA ASN A 601 4.01 -27.81 -1.86
C ASN A 601 3.50 -27.57 -3.28
N GLY A 602 4.01 -28.31 -4.28
CA GLY A 602 3.50 -28.27 -5.66
C GLY A 602 4.57 -28.01 -6.71
N LEU A 603 4.17 -27.77 -7.96
CA LEU A 603 5.09 -27.52 -9.07
C LEU A 603 5.23 -26.03 -9.43
N GLY A 604 4.47 -25.13 -8.79
CA GLY A 604 4.49 -23.69 -9.09
C GLY A 604 5.71 -22.93 -8.57
N TYR A 605 5.92 -21.73 -9.09
CA TYR A 605 6.97 -20.77 -8.71
C TYR A 605 6.56 -19.93 -7.49
N ILE A 606 7.55 -19.53 -6.68
CA ILE A 606 7.40 -18.50 -5.66
C ILE A 606 8.10 -17.22 -6.13
N VAL A 607 7.46 -16.06 -5.95
CA VAL A 607 8.07 -14.76 -6.25
C VAL A 607 8.00 -13.86 -5.02
N LYS A 608 9.13 -13.31 -4.58
CA LYS A 608 9.20 -12.33 -3.50
C LYS A 608 9.32 -10.92 -4.09
N THR A 609 8.39 -10.01 -3.77
CA THR A 609 8.31 -8.69 -4.43
C THR A 609 8.40 -7.47 -3.51
N SER A 610 8.65 -7.65 -2.22
CA SER A 610 8.74 -6.53 -1.26
C SER A 610 10.00 -6.53 -0.40
N ASP A 611 10.28 -5.40 0.23
CA ASP A 611 11.55 -5.18 0.92
C ASP A 611 11.63 -5.79 2.33
N GLY A 612 10.50 -6.18 2.93
CA GLY A 612 10.49 -6.90 4.21
C GLY A 612 10.88 -8.38 4.04
N ASP A 613 11.68 -8.92 4.96
CA ASP A 613 12.09 -10.33 4.92
C ASP A 613 10.91 -11.28 5.24
N VAL A 614 10.96 -12.51 4.71
CA VAL A 614 10.00 -13.59 5.01
C VAL A 614 10.75 -14.84 5.43
N ALA A 615 10.45 -15.39 6.60
CA ALA A 615 11.00 -16.65 7.07
C ALA A 615 10.09 -17.82 6.68
N LEU A 616 10.61 -18.75 5.85
CA LEU A 616 9.93 -20.00 5.52
C LEU A 616 10.47 -21.11 6.43
N THR A 617 9.67 -21.47 7.43
CA THR A 617 10.05 -22.44 8.47
C THR A 617 9.37 -23.79 8.30
N GLY A 618 8.34 -23.86 7.45
CA GLY A 618 7.68 -25.10 7.04
C GLY A 618 8.55 -25.98 6.14
N ASN A 619 8.25 -27.28 6.08
CA ASN A 619 8.85 -28.21 5.13
C ASN A 619 8.23 -27.99 3.75
N ASN A 620 8.95 -27.30 2.85
CA ASN A 620 8.43 -26.95 1.55
C ASN A 620 8.92 -27.95 0.47
N THR A 621 8.01 -28.41 -0.38
CA THR A 621 8.33 -29.34 -1.48
C THR A 621 8.02 -28.74 -2.85
N PHE A 622 7.95 -27.41 -2.96
CA PHE A 622 7.71 -26.77 -4.25
C PHE A 622 8.91 -26.92 -5.20
N ASN A 623 8.65 -27.13 -6.50
CA ASN A 623 9.68 -27.39 -7.50
C ASN A 623 9.75 -26.34 -8.64
N GLY A 624 8.80 -25.39 -8.71
CA GLY A 624 8.80 -24.41 -9.82
C GLY A 624 10.00 -23.48 -9.78
N GLY A 625 10.47 -23.11 -8.58
CA GLY A 625 11.59 -22.20 -8.37
C GLY A 625 11.21 -21.03 -7.47
N LEU A 626 12.21 -20.23 -7.10
CA LEU A 626 12.09 -19.06 -6.23
C LEU A 626 12.72 -17.85 -6.92
N THR A 627 11.93 -16.81 -7.16
CA THR A 627 12.41 -15.55 -7.74
C THR A 627 12.38 -14.43 -6.71
N LEU A 628 13.52 -13.78 -6.49
CA LEU A 628 13.68 -12.66 -5.56
C LEU A 628 13.76 -11.34 -6.35
N ASN A 629 12.66 -10.58 -6.36
CA ASN A 629 12.47 -9.37 -7.16
C ASN A 629 12.55 -8.06 -6.35
N SER A 630 13.02 -8.11 -5.10
CA SER A 630 13.04 -6.97 -4.17
C SER A 630 14.24 -7.05 -3.22
N ALA A 631 14.47 -6.02 -2.41
CA ALA A 631 15.58 -5.99 -1.44
C ALA A 631 15.32 -6.86 -0.18
N GLY A 632 14.09 -7.33 -0.01
CA GLY A 632 13.72 -8.27 1.05
C GLY A 632 14.10 -9.70 0.69
N GLY A 633 14.54 -10.44 1.70
CA GLY A 633 15.04 -11.80 1.57
C GLY A 633 14.05 -12.90 1.99
N ILE A 634 14.46 -14.13 1.69
CA ILE A 634 13.88 -15.34 2.27
C ILE A 634 14.86 -15.89 3.32
N LEU A 635 14.38 -16.05 4.56
CA LEU A 635 15.10 -16.72 5.63
C LEU A 635 14.55 -18.14 5.79
N VAL A 636 15.38 -19.13 6.09
CA VAL A 636 14.92 -20.52 6.26
C VAL A 636 15.52 -21.19 7.49
N ASP A 637 14.77 -22.16 8.03
CA ASP A 637 15.23 -22.98 9.16
C ASP A 637 15.96 -24.24 8.70
N SER A 638 15.63 -24.74 7.52
CA SER A 638 16.17 -25.98 6.96
C SER A 638 16.25 -25.90 5.45
N VAL A 639 16.97 -26.85 4.85
CA VAL A 639 17.18 -26.93 3.39
C VAL A 639 15.86 -27.10 2.63
N THR A 640 14.87 -27.77 3.24
CA THR A 640 13.53 -27.93 2.66
C THR A 640 12.76 -26.62 2.62
N GLY A 641 13.20 -25.57 3.32
CA GLY A 641 12.55 -24.26 3.29
C GLY A 641 12.57 -23.60 1.90
N LEU A 642 13.57 -23.91 1.06
CA LEU A 642 13.77 -23.29 -0.26
C LEU A 642 13.18 -24.08 -1.44
N GLY A 643 12.57 -25.25 -1.18
CA GLY A 643 12.11 -26.16 -2.24
C GLY A 643 13.28 -26.71 -3.08
N THR A 644 12.99 -27.31 -4.23
CA THR A 644 14.00 -27.96 -5.10
C THR A 644 14.25 -27.23 -6.42
N GLY A 645 13.45 -26.21 -6.73
CA GLY A 645 13.55 -25.47 -7.99
C GLY A 645 14.70 -24.45 -8.03
N THR A 646 14.90 -23.83 -9.19
CA THR A 646 15.93 -22.79 -9.40
C THR A 646 15.65 -21.53 -8.58
N ILE A 647 16.69 -20.96 -7.96
CA ILE A 647 16.64 -19.67 -7.26
C ILE A 647 17.19 -18.57 -8.18
N THR A 648 16.37 -17.57 -8.49
CA THR A 648 16.73 -16.45 -9.38
C THR A 648 16.63 -15.13 -8.63
N SER A 649 17.67 -14.28 -8.70
CA SER A 649 17.59 -12.89 -8.23
C SER A 649 17.45 -11.93 -9.40
N SER A 650 16.55 -10.95 -9.35
CA SER A 650 16.44 -9.92 -10.38
C SER A 650 16.66 -8.48 -9.87
N ASN A 651 16.75 -8.30 -8.55
CA ASN A 651 16.85 -6.98 -7.92
C ASN A 651 18.13 -6.82 -7.08
N ALA A 652 18.59 -5.58 -6.90
CA ALA A 652 19.66 -5.23 -5.97
C ALA A 652 19.17 -5.46 -4.52
N GLY A 653 19.89 -6.30 -3.78
CA GLY A 653 19.61 -6.56 -2.37
C GLY A 653 18.75 -7.80 -2.09
N ALA A 654 18.43 -8.63 -3.09
CA ALA A 654 17.81 -9.93 -2.87
C ALA A 654 18.64 -10.79 -1.92
N LYS A 655 18.00 -11.48 -0.96
CA LYS A 655 18.72 -12.26 0.06
C LYS A 655 18.16 -13.67 0.27
N VAL A 656 19.05 -14.59 0.59
CA VAL A 656 18.75 -15.91 1.16
C VAL A 656 19.55 -16.05 2.46
N GLY A 657 18.89 -16.35 3.57
CA GLY A 657 19.56 -16.42 4.87
C GLY A 657 19.10 -17.58 5.74
N ILE A 658 19.86 -17.85 6.79
CA ILE A 658 19.43 -18.74 7.87
C ILE A 658 18.64 -17.89 8.87
N SER A 659 17.47 -18.37 9.30
CA SER A 659 16.73 -17.69 10.37
C SER A 659 17.51 -17.73 11.71
N THR A 660 17.00 -17.04 12.73
CA THR A 660 17.55 -17.13 14.09
C THR A 660 17.56 -18.58 14.61
N ALA A 661 16.49 -19.34 14.37
CA ALA A 661 16.32 -20.73 14.80
C ALA A 661 16.91 -21.78 13.82
N GLY A 662 17.32 -21.35 12.62
CA GLY A 662 17.68 -22.27 11.55
C GLY A 662 18.97 -23.07 11.76
N ALA A 663 18.99 -24.27 11.18
CA ALA A 663 20.08 -25.22 11.23
C ALA A 663 21.35 -24.68 10.54
N SER A 664 22.51 -25.12 11.03
CA SER A 664 23.83 -24.82 10.46
C SER A 664 24.70 -26.07 10.53
N PRO A 665 25.37 -26.50 9.44
CA PRO A 665 25.37 -25.86 8.12
C PRO A 665 24.04 -26.00 7.37
N LEU A 666 23.67 -24.97 6.59
CA LEU A 666 22.54 -25.02 5.65
C LEU A 666 23.06 -25.32 4.23
N THR A 667 22.88 -26.53 3.75
CA THR A 667 23.30 -26.92 2.39
C THR A 667 22.23 -26.62 1.35
N ILE A 668 22.53 -25.76 0.37
CA ILE A 668 21.63 -25.36 -0.70
C ILE A 668 22.03 -26.08 -2.00
N PRO A 669 21.27 -27.11 -2.43
CA PRO A 669 21.52 -27.84 -3.67
C PRO A 669 20.87 -27.20 -4.90
N ASN A 670 20.06 -26.15 -4.72
CA ASN A 670 19.32 -25.50 -5.80
C ASN A 670 20.26 -24.86 -6.83
N THR A 671 19.86 -24.92 -8.11
CA THR A 671 20.49 -24.10 -9.16
C THR A 671 20.28 -22.61 -8.85
N LEU A 672 21.33 -21.82 -8.99
CA LEU A 672 21.35 -20.39 -8.69
C LEU A 672 21.58 -19.56 -9.95
N ILE A 673 20.69 -18.61 -10.22
CA ILE A 673 20.82 -17.65 -11.32
C ILE A 673 20.82 -16.23 -10.75
N THR A 674 22.00 -15.62 -10.73
CA THR A 674 22.12 -14.19 -10.47
C THR A 674 21.56 -13.41 -11.66
N GLY A 675 20.91 -12.27 -11.42
CA GLY A 675 20.23 -11.51 -12.47
C GLY A 675 21.20 -10.96 -13.53
N THR A 676 20.68 -10.36 -14.59
CA THR A 676 21.51 -9.68 -15.59
C THR A 676 21.96 -8.32 -15.07
N ALA A 677 23.27 -8.08 -14.97
CA ALA A 677 23.81 -6.75 -14.73
C ALA A 677 23.48 -5.80 -15.89
N ASP A 678 23.00 -4.60 -15.56
CA ASP A 678 22.88 -3.50 -16.51
C ASP A 678 24.10 -2.58 -16.35
N LEU A 679 25.06 -2.80 -17.24
CA LEU A 679 26.33 -2.09 -17.28
C LEU A 679 26.15 -0.61 -17.65
N LEU A 680 25.01 -0.21 -18.25
CA LEU A 680 24.73 1.17 -18.64
C LEU A 680 24.33 2.04 -17.44
N THR A 681 23.62 1.45 -16.48
CA THR A 681 23.16 2.14 -15.26
C THR A 681 24.03 1.86 -14.03
N SER A 682 25.14 1.11 -14.19
CA SER A 682 25.94 0.56 -13.08
C SER A 682 25.11 -0.25 -12.08
N TYR A 683 24.02 -0.84 -12.56
CA TYR A 683 23.10 -1.63 -11.76
C TYR A 683 23.49 -3.09 -11.81
N TYR A 684 23.95 -3.61 -10.68
CA TYR A 684 24.28 -5.02 -10.50
C TYR A 684 23.26 -5.65 -9.56
N PRO A 685 22.41 -6.59 -10.01
CA PRO A 685 21.60 -7.36 -9.10
C PRO A 685 22.53 -8.13 -8.16
N VAL A 686 22.21 -8.12 -6.86
CA VAL A 686 23.02 -8.76 -5.83
C VAL A 686 22.18 -9.85 -5.19
N LEU A 687 22.72 -11.06 -5.18
CA LEU A 687 22.18 -12.16 -4.38
C LEU A 687 23.03 -12.34 -3.13
N ALA A 688 22.51 -11.86 -2.01
CA ALA A 688 23.18 -11.90 -0.72
C ALA A 688 22.82 -13.18 0.06
N PHE A 689 23.84 -13.84 0.58
CA PHE A 689 23.73 -14.90 1.55
C PHE A 689 23.96 -14.35 2.96
N VAL A 690 23.05 -14.69 3.87
CA VAL A 690 23.07 -14.20 5.26
C VAL A 690 23.10 -15.39 6.24
N PRO A 691 24.27 -16.03 6.47
CA PRO A 691 24.35 -17.15 7.41
C PRO A 691 24.10 -16.72 8.86
N GLY A 692 24.57 -15.54 9.27
CA GLY A 692 24.61 -15.11 10.67
C GLY A 692 25.88 -15.57 11.39
N VAL A 693 26.29 -14.83 12.43
CA VAL A 693 27.54 -15.10 13.18
C VAL A 693 27.60 -16.54 13.68
N GLY A 694 28.69 -17.25 13.36
CA GLY A 694 28.91 -18.64 13.76
C GLY A 694 28.10 -19.69 13.00
N LYS A 695 27.33 -19.29 11.98
CA LYS A 695 26.61 -20.22 11.09
C LYS A 695 27.26 -20.29 9.71
N THR A 696 26.96 -21.36 8.99
CA THR A 696 27.51 -21.64 7.66
C THR A 696 26.39 -21.95 6.66
N ILE A 697 26.42 -21.31 5.49
CA ILE A 697 25.64 -21.72 4.31
C ILE A 697 26.59 -22.42 3.36
N VAL A 698 26.25 -23.63 2.92
CA VAL A 698 27.03 -24.41 1.95
C VAL A 698 26.29 -24.41 0.62
N LEU A 699 26.92 -23.97 -0.47
CA LEU A 699 26.34 -24.07 -1.81
C LEU A 699 26.90 -25.29 -2.53
N THR A 700 26.01 -26.12 -3.09
CA THR A 700 26.42 -27.27 -3.94
C THR A 700 25.76 -27.30 -5.32
N GLY A 701 24.70 -26.52 -5.55
CA GLY A 701 24.00 -26.46 -6.83
C GLY A 701 24.69 -25.55 -7.87
N PRO A 702 24.51 -25.73 -9.19
CA PRO A 702 25.16 -24.90 -10.22
C PRO A 702 24.86 -23.40 -10.05
N ILE A 703 25.85 -22.53 -10.28
CA ILE A 703 25.71 -21.06 -10.13
C ILE A 703 26.03 -20.38 -11.46
N SER A 704 25.18 -19.45 -11.91
CA SER A 704 25.36 -18.72 -13.17
C SER A 704 24.78 -17.29 -13.14
N GLY A 705 24.88 -16.56 -14.26
CA GLY A 705 24.39 -15.19 -14.42
C GLY A 705 25.47 -14.13 -14.28
N SER A 706 25.11 -12.84 -14.45
CA SER A 706 26.05 -11.71 -14.42
C SER A 706 25.88 -10.77 -13.23
N GLY A 707 25.01 -11.11 -12.28
CA GLY A 707 24.84 -10.40 -11.01
C GLY A 707 25.88 -10.82 -9.98
N GLN A 708 26.05 -10.03 -8.93
CA GLN A 708 27.03 -10.31 -7.88
C GLN A 708 26.48 -11.30 -6.84
N LEU A 709 27.31 -12.22 -6.39
CA LEU A 709 27.09 -13.01 -5.18
C LEU A 709 27.65 -12.24 -3.98
N LYS A 710 26.93 -12.16 -2.87
CA LYS A 710 27.40 -11.45 -1.68
C LYS A 710 27.31 -12.32 -0.44
N VAL A 711 28.31 -12.28 0.43
CA VAL A 711 28.18 -12.80 1.82
C VAL A 711 28.02 -11.64 2.80
N SER A 712 27.10 -11.78 3.74
CA SER A 712 26.81 -10.80 4.79
C SER A 712 26.30 -11.48 6.07
N GLY A 713 26.23 -10.74 7.18
CA GLY A 713 25.73 -11.25 8.46
C GLY A 713 26.80 -11.89 9.36
N GLY A 714 28.07 -11.90 8.94
CA GLY A 714 29.21 -12.28 9.79
C GLY A 714 29.46 -13.78 9.95
N GLY A 715 28.73 -14.64 9.23
CA GLY A 715 28.97 -16.09 9.16
C GLY A 715 29.73 -16.51 7.91
N ASP A 716 29.69 -17.80 7.61
CA ASP A 716 30.47 -18.40 6.52
C ASP A 716 29.59 -18.76 5.32
N LEU A 717 30.06 -18.42 4.12
CA LEU A 717 29.56 -18.96 2.85
C LEU A 717 30.58 -19.96 2.31
N ASP A 718 30.24 -21.23 2.38
CA ASP A 718 31.07 -22.33 1.91
C ASP A 718 30.72 -22.70 0.46
N LEU A 719 31.68 -22.46 -0.43
CA LEU A 719 31.60 -22.75 -1.85
C LEU A 719 32.46 -23.97 -2.23
N THR A 720 33.05 -24.67 -1.26
CA THR A 720 33.97 -25.79 -1.55
C THR A 720 33.30 -26.96 -2.24
N GLY A 721 31.97 -27.12 -2.07
CA GLY A 721 31.15 -28.10 -2.78
C GLY A 721 30.79 -27.70 -4.22
N GLN A 722 31.12 -26.49 -4.69
CA GLN A 722 30.75 -26.01 -6.01
C GLN A 722 31.67 -26.50 -7.12
N THR A 723 31.15 -27.26 -8.08
CA THR A 723 31.95 -27.72 -9.24
C THR A 723 31.62 -26.98 -10.54
N SER A 724 30.58 -26.14 -10.54
CA SER A 724 30.07 -25.45 -11.72
C SER A 724 29.56 -24.04 -11.39
N ASN A 725 30.45 -23.17 -10.90
CA ASN A 725 30.18 -21.74 -10.82
C ASN A 725 30.65 -21.02 -12.09
N THR A 726 29.72 -20.61 -12.96
CA THR A 726 29.97 -19.84 -14.18
C THR A 726 29.54 -18.37 -14.05
N ASN A 727 29.27 -17.90 -12.83
CA ASN A 727 28.90 -16.53 -12.58
C ASN A 727 29.99 -15.55 -13.05
N THR A 728 29.59 -14.53 -13.81
CA THR A 728 30.48 -13.49 -14.35
C THR A 728 30.39 -12.18 -13.58
N GLY A 729 29.38 -12.01 -12.71
CA GLY A 729 29.18 -10.79 -11.93
C GLY A 729 30.16 -10.61 -10.79
N GLY A 730 30.75 -11.71 -10.30
CA GLY A 730 31.76 -11.69 -9.24
C GLY A 730 31.18 -11.84 -7.84
N ILE A 731 32.05 -11.69 -6.85
CA ILE A 731 31.75 -11.98 -5.45
C ILE A 731 32.06 -10.75 -4.59
N GLU A 732 31.09 -10.28 -3.81
CA GLU A 732 31.28 -9.26 -2.78
C GLU A 732 31.39 -9.92 -1.40
N ILE A 733 32.55 -9.77 -0.76
CA ILE A 733 32.76 -10.18 0.63
C ILE A 733 32.37 -9.00 1.52
N GLY A 734 31.12 -9.02 1.99
CA GLY A 734 30.59 -8.05 2.94
C GLY A 734 31.13 -8.33 4.34
N THR A 735 30.30 -8.86 5.23
CA THR A 735 30.71 -9.31 6.57
C THR A 735 30.68 -10.83 6.65
N GLY A 736 31.78 -11.46 7.05
CA GLY A 736 31.91 -12.92 7.15
C GLY A 736 32.97 -13.51 6.23
N ARG A 737 32.99 -14.84 6.12
CA ARG A 737 34.03 -15.58 5.41
C ARG A 737 33.47 -16.28 4.19
N ILE A 738 34.27 -16.39 3.13
CA ILE A 738 34.00 -17.28 2.00
C ILE A 738 35.01 -18.41 2.04
N LEU A 739 34.54 -19.65 2.03
CA LEU A 739 35.40 -20.83 1.94
C LEU A 739 35.42 -21.33 0.50
N ALA A 740 36.61 -21.48 -0.08
CA ALA A 740 36.80 -21.97 -1.44
C ALA A 740 38.03 -22.90 -1.55
N SER A 741 38.02 -23.76 -2.56
CA SER A 741 39.04 -24.77 -2.84
C SER A 741 39.70 -24.59 -4.20
N GLY A 742 39.12 -23.78 -5.10
CA GLY A 742 39.71 -23.40 -6.38
C GLY A 742 38.77 -22.54 -7.24
N ASP A 743 39.22 -22.19 -8.44
CA ASP A 743 38.50 -21.34 -9.42
C ASP A 743 37.06 -21.77 -9.70
N ALA A 744 36.80 -23.08 -9.78
CA ALA A 744 35.47 -23.62 -10.05
C ALA A 744 34.42 -23.21 -8.99
N ASN A 745 34.86 -22.77 -7.81
CA ASN A 745 34.00 -22.29 -6.74
C ASN A 745 33.64 -20.80 -6.87
N LEU A 746 34.52 -19.98 -7.45
CA LEU A 746 34.47 -18.51 -7.35
C LEU A 746 33.87 -17.82 -8.59
N GLY A 747 33.69 -18.55 -9.69
CA GLY A 747 33.24 -17.96 -10.96
C GLY A 747 34.36 -17.17 -11.64
N THR A 748 34.03 -16.31 -12.59
CA THR A 748 35.03 -15.56 -13.40
C THR A 748 35.04 -14.06 -13.14
N GLY A 749 34.07 -13.53 -12.39
CA GLY A 749 33.99 -12.12 -12.04
C GLY A 749 34.99 -11.70 -10.96
N THR A 750 35.03 -10.39 -10.66
CA THR A 750 35.94 -9.81 -9.66
C THR A 750 35.51 -10.17 -8.22
N ILE A 751 36.47 -10.39 -7.32
CA ILE A 751 36.25 -10.53 -5.88
C ILE A 751 36.45 -9.16 -5.21
N ASN A 752 35.42 -8.66 -4.56
CA ASN A 752 35.38 -7.32 -3.96
C ASN A 752 35.34 -7.43 -2.43
N PHE A 753 36.34 -6.86 -1.74
CA PHE A 753 36.35 -6.74 -0.28
C PHE A 753 35.69 -5.41 0.14
N GLY A 754 34.41 -5.47 0.52
CA GLY A 754 33.51 -4.30 0.57
C GLY A 754 33.22 -3.71 1.95
N THR A 755 33.66 -4.32 3.07
CA THR A 755 33.46 -3.79 4.43
C THR A 755 34.73 -3.86 5.30
N ILE A 756 34.73 -3.14 6.43
CA ILE A 756 35.91 -2.94 7.29
C ILE A 756 36.14 -4.07 8.32
N ALA A 757 35.23 -5.03 8.46
CA ALA A 757 35.31 -6.03 9.53
C ALA A 757 35.07 -7.46 9.01
N ASN A 758 36.05 -8.34 9.29
CA ASN A 758 35.95 -9.79 9.15
C ASN A 758 35.65 -10.32 7.73
N SER A 759 35.98 -9.58 6.67
CA SER A 759 35.88 -10.06 5.28
C SER A 759 37.06 -10.99 4.94
N HIS A 760 36.85 -12.31 4.94
CA HIS A 760 37.92 -13.28 4.66
C HIS A 760 37.61 -14.09 3.40
N LEU A 761 38.62 -14.27 2.55
CA LEU A 761 38.66 -15.40 1.62
C LEU A 761 39.53 -16.48 2.26
N VAL A 762 38.92 -17.62 2.55
CA VAL A 762 39.52 -18.75 3.27
C VAL A 762 39.64 -19.94 2.32
N SER A 763 40.82 -20.55 2.22
CA SER A 763 40.92 -21.82 1.51
C SER A 763 40.37 -22.99 2.34
N SER A 764 39.85 -24.02 1.69
CA SER A 764 39.19 -25.17 2.33
C SER A 764 40.05 -25.96 3.33
N GLY A 765 41.36 -25.71 3.39
CA GLY A 765 42.28 -26.41 4.30
C GLY A 765 42.57 -27.85 3.89
N VAL A 766 42.03 -28.31 2.75
CA VAL A 766 42.36 -29.62 2.18
C VAL A 766 43.82 -29.58 1.70
N ALA A 767 44.59 -30.63 2.03
CA ALA A 767 45.98 -30.74 1.63
C ALA A 767 46.12 -30.69 0.09
N GLY A 768 46.66 -29.60 -0.44
CA GLY A 768 46.76 -29.33 -1.87
C GLY A 768 47.01 -27.86 -2.19
N SER A 769 47.21 -27.55 -3.48
CA SER A 769 47.33 -26.19 -4.00
C SER A 769 45.99 -25.72 -4.56
N ALA A 770 45.44 -24.61 -4.05
CA ALA A 770 44.30 -23.92 -4.65
C ALA A 770 44.80 -22.83 -5.60
N THR A 771 44.13 -22.65 -6.74
CA THR A 771 44.38 -21.53 -7.65
C THR A 771 43.13 -20.68 -7.77
N PHE A 772 43.32 -19.37 -7.66
CA PHE A 772 42.31 -18.33 -7.81
C PHE A 772 42.76 -17.36 -8.91
N SER A 773 41.98 -17.24 -9.97
CA SER A 773 42.27 -16.45 -11.17
C SER A 773 41.49 -15.15 -11.22
N ASN A 774 40.50 -14.99 -10.34
CA ASN A 774 39.68 -13.79 -10.23
C ASN A 774 40.55 -12.55 -9.90
N ALA A 775 40.24 -11.44 -10.55
CA ALA A 775 40.74 -10.15 -10.10
C ALA A 775 40.17 -9.82 -8.71
N VAL A 776 40.94 -9.11 -7.89
CA VAL A 776 40.57 -8.69 -6.54
C VAL A 776 40.57 -7.17 -6.49
N THR A 777 39.49 -6.58 -5.98
CA THR A 777 39.47 -5.16 -5.63
C THR A 777 39.28 -4.96 -4.14
N ILE A 778 40.01 -3.99 -3.59
CA ILE A 778 40.01 -3.67 -2.17
C ILE A 778 39.47 -2.24 -2.00
N GLY A 779 38.41 -2.09 -1.20
CA GLY A 779 37.86 -0.77 -0.88
C GLY A 779 36.38 -0.60 -1.20
N ALA A 780 35.77 0.41 -0.60
CA ALA A 780 34.53 1.01 -1.06
C ALA A 780 34.74 2.51 -1.31
N THR A 781 33.70 3.23 -1.75
CA THR A 781 33.73 4.69 -1.94
C THR A 781 33.68 5.47 -0.61
N SER A 782 34.14 4.88 0.50
CA SER A 782 34.10 5.48 1.84
C SER A 782 35.51 5.82 2.35
N THR A 783 35.62 6.68 3.35
CA THR A 783 36.88 7.09 4.00
C THR A 783 37.47 6.04 4.96
N ALA A 784 36.89 4.84 5.06
CA ALA A 784 37.34 3.82 6.00
C ALA A 784 38.45 2.94 5.39
N GLY A 785 39.40 2.47 6.22
CA GLY A 785 40.46 1.55 5.78
C GLY A 785 39.92 0.13 5.55
N TYR A 786 39.97 -0.36 4.32
CA TYR A 786 39.53 -1.71 3.95
C TYR A 786 40.71 -2.67 3.91
N THR A 787 40.50 -3.91 4.36
CA THR A 787 41.55 -4.95 4.34
C THR A 787 41.05 -6.21 3.64
N ALA A 788 41.80 -6.71 2.67
CA ALA A 788 41.59 -8.02 2.08
C ALA A 788 42.31 -9.09 2.93
N ASN A 789 41.55 -9.87 3.69
CA ASN A 789 42.09 -10.96 4.48
C ASN A 789 42.07 -12.26 3.66
N PHE A 790 43.25 -12.78 3.33
CA PHE A 790 43.44 -14.07 2.68
C PHE A 790 43.94 -15.08 3.71
N ASP A 791 43.09 -16.03 4.08
CA ASP A 791 43.44 -17.10 4.99
C ASP A 791 43.72 -18.38 4.20
N THR A 792 44.98 -18.82 4.22
CA THR A 792 45.35 -20.05 3.52
C THR A 792 45.02 -21.31 4.30
N ASN A 793 44.58 -21.20 5.56
CA ASN A 793 44.13 -22.34 6.37
C ASN A 793 45.09 -23.55 6.33
N GLY A 794 46.41 -23.28 6.23
CA GLY A 794 47.46 -24.30 6.11
C GLY A 794 47.83 -24.78 4.69
N SER A 795 47.05 -24.45 3.66
CA SER A 795 47.25 -24.85 2.26
C SER A 795 48.16 -23.88 1.48
N THR A 796 48.60 -24.28 0.29
CA THR A 796 49.19 -23.37 -0.70
C THR A 796 48.07 -22.78 -1.56
N VAL A 797 48.02 -21.46 -1.70
CA VAL A 797 47.03 -20.73 -2.48
C VAL A 797 47.75 -19.85 -3.50
N THR A 798 47.45 -19.99 -4.78
CA THR A 798 48.00 -19.15 -5.85
C THR A 798 46.93 -18.21 -6.37
N LEU A 799 47.13 -16.90 -6.24
CA LEU A 799 46.30 -15.88 -6.86
C LEU A 799 47.00 -15.34 -8.11
N THR A 800 46.42 -15.60 -9.29
CA THR A 800 46.95 -15.16 -10.59
C THR A 800 46.26 -13.89 -11.11
N GLY A 801 45.07 -13.58 -10.60
CA GLY A 801 44.36 -12.33 -10.90
C GLY A 801 45.05 -11.10 -10.29
N SER A 802 44.78 -9.93 -10.85
CA SER A 802 45.30 -8.66 -10.33
C SER A 802 44.68 -8.28 -8.99
N ILE A 803 45.42 -7.64 -8.09
CA ILE A 803 44.87 -7.01 -6.88
C ILE A 803 44.99 -5.49 -7.01
N SER A 804 43.89 -4.76 -6.96
CA SER A 804 43.91 -3.29 -7.07
C SER A 804 43.02 -2.61 -6.05
N ASP A 805 43.23 -1.31 -5.82
CA ASP A 805 42.21 -0.51 -5.14
C ASP A 805 40.93 -0.44 -5.97
N LYS A 806 39.78 -0.37 -5.30
CA LYS A 806 38.51 -0.09 -5.97
C LYS A 806 38.52 1.34 -6.53
N ALA A 807 38.07 1.52 -7.77
CA ALA A 807 38.00 2.83 -8.41
C ALA A 807 37.20 3.83 -7.56
N GLY A 808 37.75 5.04 -7.37
CA GLY A 808 37.14 6.10 -6.55
C GLY A 808 37.40 5.97 -5.04
N ASN A 809 38.17 4.98 -4.60
CA ASN A 809 38.61 4.87 -3.21
C ASN A 809 39.66 5.97 -2.88
N VAL A 810 39.49 6.63 -1.73
CA VAL A 810 40.36 7.73 -1.28
C VAL A 810 41.41 7.24 -0.27
N VAL A 811 41.20 6.07 0.35
CA VAL A 811 42.10 5.45 1.34
C VAL A 811 42.59 4.11 0.80
N GLY A 812 43.91 3.95 0.62
CA GLY A 812 44.49 2.74 0.05
C GLY A 812 44.05 1.45 0.75
N GLY A 813 43.68 0.44 -0.02
CA GLY A 813 43.26 -0.87 0.48
C GLY A 813 44.44 -1.70 0.98
N ALA A 814 44.31 -2.31 2.14
CA ALA A 814 45.34 -3.14 2.78
C ALA A 814 45.17 -4.63 2.44
N LEU A 815 46.25 -5.40 2.53
CA LEU A 815 46.26 -6.85 2.35
C LEU A 815 46.78 -7.54 3.61
N THR A 816 46.05 -8.55 4.10
CA THR A 816 46.51 -9.37 5.23
C THR A 816 46.52 -10.85 4.84
N LYS A 817 47.67 -11.48 4.99
CA LYS A 817 47.87 -12.92 4.86
C LYS A 817 47.73 -13.60 6.22
N LEU A 818 46.79 -14.55 6.31
CA LEU A 818 46.48 -15.39 7.46
C LEU A 818 46.74 -16.88 7.13
N GLY A 819 46.71 -17.74 8.16
CA GLY A 819 46.89 -19.19 8.02
C GLY A 819 48.34 -19.62 7.84
N ALA A 820 48.68 -20.85 8.25
CA ALA A 820 50.06 -21.34 8.29
C ALA A 820 50.66 -21.66 6.90
N GLY A 821 49.86 -21.73 5.85
CA GLY A 821 50.31 -22.10 4.50
C GLY A 821 50.91 -20.95 3.68
N GLU A 822 51.12 -21.17 2.37
CA GLU A 822 51.73 -20.20 1.45
C GLU A 822 50.67 -19.50 0.57
N LEU A 823 50.65 -18.17 0.52
CA LEU A 823 49.88 -17.39 -0.46
C LEU A 823 50.83 -16.87 -1.54
N ILE A 824 50.65 -17.28 -2.78
CA ILE A 824 51.47 -16.91 -3.93
C ILE A 824 50.71 -15.89 -4.76
N LEU A 825 51.22 -14.67 -4.85
CA LEU A 825 50.69 -13.60 -5.68
C LEU A 825 51.48 -13.54 -7.00
N SER A 826 50.81 -13.87 -8.11
CA SER A 826 51.40 -13.89 -9.46
C SER A 826 50.79 -12.87 -10.43
N GLY A 827 49.64 -12.28 -10.09
CA GLY A 827 49.02 -11.21 -10.86
C GLY A 827 49.65 -9.83 -10.62
N ASN A 828 49.17 -8.82 -11.35
CA ASN A 828 49.57 -7.43 -11.15
C ASN A 828 49.01 -6.89 -9.83
N LEU A 829 49.83 -6.19 -9.04
CA LEU A 829 49.43 -5.65 -7.74
C LEU A 829 49.37 -4.11 -7.85
N SER A 830 48.32 -3.44 -7.41
CA SER A 830 48.23 -1.97 -7.49
C SER A 830 47.34 -1.40 -6.40
N TYR A 831 47.26 -2.10 -5.27
CA TYR A 831 46.64 -1.59 -4.05
C TYR A 831 47.65 -0.70 -3.32
N SER A 832 47.17 0.35 -2.65
CA SER A 832 48.02 1.39 -2.05
C SER A 832 48.04 1.39 -0.53
N GLY A 833 47.50 0.36 0.12
CA GLY A 833 47.55 0.18 1.58
C GLY A 833 48.62 -0.80 2.06
N ASN A 834 48.68 -0.97 3.39
CA ASN A 834 49.66 -1.80 4.08
C ASN A 834 49.52 -3.29 3.75
N THR A 835 50.65 -4.00 3.77
CA THR A 835 50.69 -5.47 3.63
C THR A 835 51.09 -6.10 4.97
N THR A 836 50.27 -7.00 5.50
CA THR A 836 50.54 -7.73 6.75
C THR A 836 50.65 -9.22 6.48
N VAL A 837 51.74 -9.85 6.93
CA VAL A 837 51.91 -11.30 6.94
C VAL A 837 51.81 -11.78 8.38
N SER A 838 50.62 -12.22 8.78
CA SER A 838 50.33 -12.61 10.15
C SER A 838 50.75 -14.05 10.45
N ALA A 839 50.75 -14.94 9.44
CA ALA A 839 51.17 -16.34 9.56
C ALA A 839 51.55 -16.94 8.19
N GLY A 840 52.40 -17.97 8.22
CA GLY A 840 52.83 -18.69 7.03
C GLY A 840 53.69 -17.85 6.09
N THR A 841 53.61 -18.13 4.79
CA THR A 841 54.44 -17.45 3.77
C THR A 841 53.58 -16.63 2.82
N LEU A 842 53.93 -15.37 2.58
CA LEU A 842 53.45 -14.59 1.45
C LEU A 842 54.54 -14.58 0.37
N THR A 843 54.24 -15.10 -0.82
CA THR A 843 55.16 -15.17 -1.95
C THR A 843 54.75 -14.17 -3.02
N LEU A 844 55.68 -13.32 -3.44
CA LEU A 844 55.51 -12.39 -4.56
C LEU A 844 56.34 -12.90 -5.75
N ASN A 845 55.70 -13.17 -6.89
CA ASN A 845 56.38 -13.67 -8.10
C ASN A 845 56.77 -12.56 -9.09
N SER A 846 56.44 -11.30 -8.82
CA SER A 846 56.82 -10.16 -9.65
C SER A 846 57.13 -8.93 -8.78
N ALA A 847 58.09 -8.11 -9.23
CA ALA A 847 58.36 -6.81 -8.64
C ALA A 847 57.18 -5.88 -8.95
N ASN A 848 56.48 -5.44 -7.92
CA ASN A 848 55.35 -4.53 -8.11
C ASN A 848 55.78 -3.06 -8.11
N ALA A 849 55.14 -2.23 -8.95
CA ALA A 849 55.55 -0.85 -9.25
C ALA A 849 55.04 0.24 -8.28
N ALA A 850 54.17 -0.06 -7.30
CA ALA A 850 53.48 1.00 -6.56
C ALA A 850 53.08 0.64 -5.11
N ASN A 851 54.05 0.39 -4.22
CA ASN A 851 53.77 0.45 -2.78
C ASN A 851 54.77 1.28 -1.96
N GLU A 852 55.43 2.24 -2.61
CA GLU A 852 56.42 3.15 -2.04
C GLU A 852 55.91 3.89 -0.78
N ALA A 853 54.59 4.07 -0.66
CA ALA A 853 53.93 4.80 0.41
C ALA A 853 53.43 3.91 1.58
N SER A 854 53.45 2.58 1.47
CA SER A 854 52.86 1.70 2.49
C SER A 854 53.87 0.90 3.30
N ALA A 855 53.43 0.40 4.45
CA ALA A 855 54.23 -0.46 5.31
C ALA A 855 54.03 -1.96 5.00
N VAL A 856 55.09 -2.73 5.18
CA VAL A 856 55.05 -4.20 5.27
C VAL A 856 55.28 -4.63 6.71
N SER A 857 54.40 -5.46 7.25
CA SER A 857 54.53 -6.04 8.60
C SER A 857 54.59 -7.55 8.54
N ILE A 858 55.60 -8.16 9.17
CA ILE A 858 55.81 -9.61 9.22
C ILE A 858 55.82 -10.06 10.68
N ALA A 859 54.90 -10.96 11.05
CA ALA A 859 54.77 -11.51 12.40
C ALA A 859 55.87 -12.53 12.75
N SER A 860 56.00 -12.88 14.04
CA SER A 860 56.98 -13.89 14.48
C SER A 860 56.63 -15.25 13.89
N ALA A 861 57.56 -15.83 13.12
CA ALA A 861 57.39 -17.07 12.35
C ALA A 861 56.54 -16.97 11.06
N ALA A 862 56.31 -15.76 10.56
CA ALA A 862 55.82 -15.54 9.20
C ALA A 862 56.97 -15.16 8.24
N PHE A 863 56.77 -15.38 6.94
CA PHE A 863 57.79 -15.15 5.91
C PHE A 863 57.24 -14.34 4.73
N LEU A 864 58.02 -13.36 4.25
CA LEU A 864 57.83 -12.74 2.95
C LEU A 864 58.84 -13.31 1.95
N LYS A 865 58.36 -14.05 0.95
CA LYS A 865 59.19 -14.65 -0.10
C LYS A 865 59.16 -13.80 -1.36
N LEU A 866 60.28 -13.18 -1.69
CA LEU A 866 60.46 -12.41 -2.92
C LEU A 866 61.02 -13.34 -4.01
N ASN A 867 60.12 -13.92 -4.82
CA ASN A 867 60.44 -14.92 -5.84
C ASN A 867 60.57 -14.30 -7.24
N PHE A 868 61.35 -13.22 -7.34
CA PHE A 868 61.73 -12.58 -8.59
C PHE A 868 63.12 -11.95 -8.44
N SER A 869 63.74 -11.57 -9.55
CA SER A 869 64.98 -10.79 -9.54
C SER A 869 64.64 -9.31 -9.57
N GLY A 870 65.09 -8.54 -8.58
CA GLY A 870 64.85 -7.09 -8.50
C GLY A 870 64.61 -6.61 -7.07
N THR A 871 64.05 -5.40 -6.97
CA THR A 871 63.78 -4.71 -5.70
C THR A 871 62.31 -4.36 -5.61
N TYR A 872 61.71 -4.64 -4.46
CA TYR A 872 60.38 -4.17 -4.07
C TYR A 872 60.54 -3.06 -3.03
N THR A 873 59.92 -1.91 -3.22
CA THR A 873 60.11 -0.77 -2.33
C THR A 873 58.87 -0.48 -1.49
N VAL A 874 59.08 -0.10 -0.24
CA VAL A 874 58.04 0.18 0.75
C VAL A 874 58.44 1.37 1.63
N ALA A 875 57.45 2.04 2.23
CA ALA A 875 57.70 3.14 3.15
C ALA A 875 58.38 2.64 4.43
N ALA A 876 57.84 1.61 5.05
CA ALA A 876 58.31 1.07 6.32
C ALA A 876 58.27 -0.47 6.33
N LEU A 877 59.16 -1.07 7.10
CA LEU A 877 59.18 -2.51 7.36
C LEU A 877 59.11 -2.76 8.86
N PHE A 878 58.18 -3.61 9.28
CA PHE A 878 58.07 -4.10 10.65
C PHE A 878 58.35 -5.61 10.64
N ILE A 879 59.30 -6.05 11.45
CA ILE A 879 59.56 -7.48 11.68
C ILE A 879 59.35 -7.73 13.17
N ASN A 880 58.43 -8.65 13.49
CA ASN A 880 58.03 -8.98 14.86
C ASN A 880 57.58 -7.74 15.64
N GLY A 881 56.84 -6.84 14.99
CA GLY A 881 56.36 -5.58 15.56
C GLY A 881 57.41 -4.47 15.69
N VAL A 882 58.68 -4.73 15.34
CA VAL A 882 59.77 -3.73 15.42
C VAL A 882 60.00 -3.09 14.05
N GLN A 883 59.86 -1.77 13.97
CA GLN A 883 60.19 -1.01 12.75
C GLN A 883 61.69 -1.11 12.46
N LYS A 884 62.02 -1.32 11.19
CA LYS A 884 63.39 -1.42 10.70
C LYS A 884 63.82 -0.10 10.07
N SER A 885 65.12 0.21 10.17
CA SER A 885 65.70 1.43 9.58
C SER A 885 65.57 1.44 8.06
N ALA A 886 65.61 2.64 7.46
CA ALA A 886 65.68 2.77 6.00
C ALA A 886 66.91 2.01 5.45
N GLY A 887 66.74 1.35 4.30
CA GLY A 887 67.77 0.51 3.68
C GLY A 887 67.20 -0.70 2.93
N THR A 888 68.09 -1.51 2.36
CA THR A 888 67.71 -2.70 1.58
C THR A 888 67.84 -3.98 2.41
N TYR A 889 66.73 -4.73 2.49
CA TYR A 889 66.60 -5.99 3.20
C TYR A 889 66.51 -7.16 2.20
N THR A 890 67.28 -8.21 2.45
CA THR A 890 67.33 -9.45 1.69
C THR A 890 67.20 -10.64 2.64
N SER A 891 67.30 -11.85 2.11
CA SER A 891 67.39 -13.06 2.93
C SER A 891 68.62 -13.08 3.87
N ALA A 892 69.67 -12.31 3.57
CA ALA A 892 70.89 -12.29 4.35
C ALA A 892 70.82 -11.39 5.61
N ASN A 893 70.01 -10.33 5.61
CA ASN A 893 70.00 -9.30 6.67
C ASN A 893 68.63 -9.02 7.29
N SER A 894 67.59 -9.79 6.94
CA SER A 894 66.23 -9.66 7.48
C SER A 894 65.95 -10.54 8.72
N SER A 895 66.98 -11.15 9.32
CA SER A 895 66.82 -12.13 10.40
C SER A 895 65.90 -13.31 10.03
N GLY A 896 65.89 -13.71 8.76
CA GLY A 896 65.09 -14.81 8.24
C GLY A 896 63.62 -14.49 7.93
N ALA A 897 63.15 -13.26 8.17
CA ALA A 897 61.77 -12.86 7.88
C ALA A 897 61.51 -12.69 6.37
N ILE A 898 62.52 -12.31 5.60
CA ILE A 898 62.47 -12.24 4.14
C ILE A 898 63.26 -13.43 3.57
N ILE A 899 62.69 -14.13 2.60
CA ILE A 899 63.31 -15.25 1.89
C ILE A 899 63.18 -15.08 0.37
N GLY A 900 63.84 -15.93 -0.42
CA GLY A 900 63.81 -15.87 -1.89
C GLY A 900 65.02 -15.15 -2.50
N THR A 901 64.90 -14.77 -3.77
CA THR A 901 65.99 -14.21 -4.59
C THR A 901 65.94 -12.68 -4.74
N GLY A 902 64.82 -12.05 -4.40
CA GLY A 902 64.63 -10.60 -4.50
C GLY A 902 65.11 -9.82 -3.27
N SER A 903 64.96 -8.50 -3.34
CA SER A 903 65.30 -7.55 -2.27
C SER A 903 64.14 -6.61 -1.96
N LEU A 904 64.05 -6.13 -0.71
CA LEU A 904 63.06 -5.16 -0.25
C LEU A 904 63.76 -3.86 0.17
N THR A 905 63.45 -2.71 -0.42
CA THR A 905 63.99 -1.40 0.01
C THR A 905 62.99 -0.66 0.87
N VAL A 906 63.45 -0.12 2.00
CA VAL A 906 62.66 0.66 2.98
C VAL A 906 63.10 2.11 2.90
N THR A 907 62.17 3.04 2.64
CA THR A 907 62.49 4.46 2.43
C THR A 907 62.43 5.30 3.70
N THR A 908 61.67 4.88 4.72
CA THR A 908 61.53 5.58 6.00
C THR A 908 61.85 4.67 7.19
N GLY A 909 62.76 5.12 8.05
CA GLY A 909 63.10 4.46 9.31
C GLY A 909 62.31 5.01 10.50
N PRO A 910 62.55 4.49 11.72
CA PRO A 910 61.99 5.07 12.93
C PRO A 910 62.50 6.50 13.15
N VAL A 911 61.60 7.42 13.53
CA VAL A 911 61.97 8.79 13.93
C VAL A 911 62.54 8.73 15.35
N VAL A 912 63.83 9.01 15.50
CA VAL A 912 64.43 9.20 16.84
C VAL A 912 64.10 10.63 17.28
N THR A 913 63.29 10.77 18.33
CA THR A 913 63.02 12.07 18.95
C THR A 913 64.03 12.29 20.06
N ASP A 914 64.76 13.40 19.99
CA ASP A 914 65.72 13.78 21.02
C ASP A 914 65.05 14.70 22.06
N ALA A 915 65.21 14.38 23.33
CA ALA A 915 64.59 15.05 24.47
C ALA A 915 65.58 15.30 25.61
N THR A 916 66.87 15.05 25.39
CA THR A 916 67.88 15.17 26.45
C THR A 916 68.63 16.49 26.28
N PRO A 917 68.69 17.36 27.31
CA PRO A 917 69.42 18.62 27.19
C PRO A 917 70.96 18.45 27.16
N PRO A 918 71.68 19.36 26.49
CA PRO A 918 73.14 19.33 26.45
C PRO A 918 73.77 19.65 27.82
N VAL A 919 75.00 19.18 28.03
CA VAL A 919 75.78 19.39 29.26
C VAL A 919 76.92 20.37 29.02
N ILE A 920 76.96 21.49 29.74
CA ILE A 920 78.02 22.51 29.66
C ILE A 920 79.15 22.20 30.66
N THR A 921 80.39 22.24 30.19
CA THR A 921 81.61 22.11 31.00
C THR A 921 82.47 23.38 30.90
N LEU A 922 82.76 24.02 32.02
CA LEU A 922 83.65 25.19 32.05
C LEU A 922 85.09 24.79 31.69
N THR A 923 85.72 25.56 30.81
CA THR A 923 87.15 25.44 30.54
C THR A 923 87.90 26.29 31.56
N GLY A 924 88.65 25.67 32.48
CA GLY A 924 89.33 26.37 33.58
C GLY A 924 88.44 26.65 34.79
N SER A 925 88.98 27.34 35.79
CA SER A 925 88.37 27.46 37.13
C SER A 925 87.03 28.22 37.13
N ALA A 926 86.08 27.77 37.95
CA ALA A 926 84.79 28.46 38.14
C ALA A 926 84.91 29.76 38.95
N SER A 927 85.98 29.90 39.73
CA SER A 927 86.33 31.13 40.45
C SER A 927 87.74 31.56 40.05
N VAL A 928 87.89 32.81 39.61
CA VAL A 928 89.18 33.37 39.17
C VAL A 928 89.46 34.65 39.96
N ALA A 929 90.63 34.73 40.59
CA ALA A 929 91.13 35.95 41.19
C ALA A 929 92.01 36.71 40.19
N VAL A 930 91.72 37.99 39.99
CA VAL A 930 92.45 38.87 39.06
C VAL A 930 92.95 40.07 39.85
N ASN A 931 94.23 40.41 39.65
CA ASN A 931 94.77 41.64 40.23
C ASN A 931 94.15 42.85 39.52
N TRP A 932 93.80 43.87 40.29
CA TRP A 932 93.28 45.13 39.76
C TRP A 932 94.20 45.71 38.66
N GLY A 933 93.61 46.07 37.53
CA GLY A 933 94.29 46.57 36.33
C GLY A 933 94.95 45.50 35.46
N ALA A 934 94.97 44.23 35.86
CA ALA A 934 95.51 43.15 35.04
C ALA A 934 94.58 42.80 33.86
N THR A 935 95.13 42.17 32.83
CA THR A 935 94.32 41.62 31.74
C THR A 935 93.60 40.35 32.20
N TYR A 936 92.32 40.21 31.83
CA TYR A 936 91.56 38.98 32.02
C TYR A 936 90.97 38.56 30.68
N THR A 937 91.32 37.35 30.24
CA THR A 937 90.70 36.69 29.09
C THR A 937 89.96 35.47 29.59
N ASP A 938 88.67 35.38 29.29
CA ASP A 938 87.86 34.26 29.72
C ASP A 938 88.24 32.97 28.97
N PRO A 939 88.55 31.84 29.65
CA PRO A 939 88.93 30.62 28.96
C PRO A 939 87.77 29.86 28.30
N GLY A 940 86.52 30.34 28.44
CA GLY A 940 85.33 29.79 27.80
C GLY A 940 84.74 28.57 28.51
N ALA A 941 83.88 27.86 27.78
CA ALA A 941 83.24 26.60 28.15
C ALA A 941 82.91 25.78 26.89
N THR A 942 82.73 24.46 27.03
CA THR A 942 82.30 23.54 25.96
C THR A 942 80.95 22.90 26.31
N ALA A 943 80.23 22.36 25.34
CA ALA A 943 79.00 21.60 25.56
C ALA A 943 78.99 20.28 24.75
N THR A 944 78.41 19.23 25.34
CA THR A 944 78.24 17.91 24.70
C THR A 944 76.81 17.42 24.88
N ASP A 945 76.32 16.66 23.90
CA ASP A 945 74.99 16.06 23.89
C ASP A 945 75.05 14.56 23.50
N ASN A 946 74.02 13.77 23.80
CA ASN A 946 73.98 12.33 23.51
C ASN A 946 73.51 12.00 22.08
N VAL A 947 72.81 12.90 21.39
CA VAL A 947 72.41 12.75 19.98
C VAL A 947 73.20 13.70 19.09
N ASP A 948 73.39 14.95 19.51
CA ASP A 948 74.04 15.98 18.70
C ASP A 948 75.57 15.96 18.79
N THR A 949 76.22 15.81 17.63
CA THR A 949 77.69 15.71 17.53
C THR A 949 78.44 17.01 17.85
N SER A 950 77.76 18.17 17.86
CA SER A 950 78.35 19.46 18.26
C SER A 950 77.28 20.43 18.77
N VAL A 951 77.52 21.06 19.92
CA VAL A 951 76.62 22.05 20.52
C VAL A 951 77.38 23.35 20.80
N THR A 952 76.83 24.49 20.36
CA THR A 952 77.49 25.80 20.52
C THR A 952 77.18 26.41 21.88
N VAL A 953 78.21 26.89 22.59
CA VAL A 953 78.06 27.62 23.84
C VAL A 953 77.98 29.12 23.59
N THR A 954 76.94 29.78 24.12
CA THR A 954 76.79 31.23 24.14
C THR A 954 77.25 31.77 25.49
N THR A 955 78.02 32.87 25.48
CA THR A 955 78.59 33.49 26.69
C THR A 955 78.02 34.89 26.89
N THR A 956 77.61 35.23 28.12
CA THR A 956 77.10 36.55 28.51
C THR A 956 77.76 37.06 29.80
N GLY A 957 77.85 38.38 29.98
CA GLY A 957 78.56 39.02 31.09
C GLY A 957 79.97 39.49 30.69
N THR A 958 80.44 40.57 31.31
CA THR A 958 81.77 41.15 31.06
C THR A 958 82.47 41.45 32.37
N VAL A 959 83.80 41.27 32.39
CA VAL A 959 84.64 41.53 33.55
C VAL A 959 85.40 42.83 33.33
N ASN A 960 85.25 43.80 34.24
CA ASN A 960 85.99 45.06 34.19
C ASN A 960 87.13 45.04 35.22
N THR A 961 88.34 44.72 34.78
CA THR A 961 89.50 44.62 35.68
C THR A 961 90.04 45.97 36.17
N ALA A 962 89.57 47.10 35.61
CA ALA A 962 89.93 48.44 36.08
C ALA A 962 89.17 48.86 37.36
N LYS A 963 88.19 48.06 37.78
CA LYS A 963 87.44 48.26 39.03
C LYS A 963 87.51 46.99 39.88
N PRO A 964 87.96 47.08 41.14
CA PRO A 964 87.86 45.98 42.09
C PRO A 964 86.40 45.58 42.32
N GLY A 965 86.12 44.29 42.42
CA GLY A 965 84.76 43.77 42.55
C GLY A 965 84.61 42.35 42.05
N VAL A 966 83.40 41.80 42.22
CA VAL A 966 83.04 40.46 41.77
C VAL A 966 82.21 40.55 40.51
N TYR A 967 82.64 39.87 39.45
CA TYR A 967 82.00 39.82 38.14
C TYR A 967 81.52 38.39 37.84
N THR A 968 80.41 38.25 37.12
CA THR A 968 79.87 36.94 36.75
C THR A 968 79.77 36.82 35.23
N VAL A 969 80.29 35.72 34.68
CA VAL A 969 80.17 35.32 33.28
C VAL A 969 79.27 34.08 33.22
N THR A 970 78.27 34.05 32.35
CA THR A 970 77.27 32.97 32.24
C THR A 970 77.34 32.30 30.87
N TYR A 971 77.32 30.96 30.87
CA TYR A 971 77.36 30.12 29.67
C TYR A 971 76.04 29.36 29.52
N THR A 972 75.50 29.37 28.30
CA THR A 972 74.26 28.67 27.92
C THR A 972 74.48 27.89 26.62
N ALA A 973 73.76 26.79 26.43
CA ALA A 973 73.82 25.96 25.23
C ALA A 973 72.43 25.39 24.93
N THR A 974 72.10 25.26 23.65
CA THR A 974 70.84 24.69 23.16
C THR A 974 71.17 23.79 21.99
N ASP A 975 70.59 22.60 21.98
CA ASP A 975 70.78 21.58 20.95
C ASP A 975 69.87 21.82 19.72
N VAL A 976 69.90 20.93 18.71
CA VAL A 976 69.07 21.06 17.48
C VAL A 976 67.59 20.77 17.75
N ALA A 977 67.30 19.91 18.73
CA ALA A 977 65.95 19.59 19.18
C ALA A 977 65.32 20.69 20.08
N ASN A 978 66.07 21.77 20.35
CA ASN A 978 65.75 22.88 21.24
C ASN A 978 65.69 22.54 22.74
N ASN A 979 66.36 21.48 23.19
CA ASN A 979 66.57 21.26 24.63
C ASN A 979 67.67 22.20 25.14
N ALA A 980 67.43 22.89 26.25
CA ALA A 980 68.34 23.90 26.80
C ALA A 980 69.12 23.35 28.00
N ALA A 981 70.45 23.51 27.96
CA ALA A 981 71.34 23.18 29.08
C ALA A 981 71.04 24.03 30.32
N THR A 982 71.32 23.47 31.51
CA THR A 982 71.36 24.28 32.73
C THR A 982 72.52 25.28 32.63
N PRO A 983 72.28 26.60 32.80
CA PRO A 983 73.35 27.60 32.69
C PRO A 983 74.46 27.37 33.72
N VAL A 984 75.71 27.55 33.30
CA VAL A 984 76.88 27.46 34.19
C VAL A 984 77.53 28.85 34.29
N THR A 985 78.05 29.22 35.46
CA THR A 985 78.63 30.55 35.70
C THR A 985 80.07 30.50 36.17
N ARG A 986 80.87 31.48 35.74
CA ARG A 986 82.20 31.78 36.28
C ARG A 986 82.18 33.10 37.05
N THR A 987 82.77 33.08 38.24
CA THR A 987 82.95 34.25 39.10
C THR A 987 84.38 34.77 39.00
N VAL A 988 84.54 36.05 38.72
CA VAL A 988 85.86 36.69 38.60
C VAL A 988 85.97 37.81 39.63
N THR A 989 86.87 37.64 40.59
CA THR A 989 87.10 38.59 41.68
C THR A 989 88.32 39.44 41.37
N VAL A 990 88.10 40.73 41.12
CA VAL A 990 89.14 41.72 40.90
C VAL A 990 89.50 42.36 42.24
N SER A 991 90.76 42.27 42.67
CA SER A 991 91.20 42.76 43.98
C SER A 991 92.46 43.63 43.91
N ILE A 992 92.57 44.60 44.81
CA ILE A 992 93.78 45.41 44.97
C ILE A 992 94.72 44.71 45.93
N ALA A 993 96.00 44.58 45.55
CA ALA A 993 97.01 44.04 46.44
C ALA A 993 97.21 44.94 47.68
N ASN A 994 97.07 44.36 48.87
CA ASN A 994 97.31 45.05 50.14
C ASN A 994 98.82 45.17 50.40
N SER A 995 99.46 46.15 49.74
CA SER A 995 100.91 46.37 49.81
C SER A 995 101.28 47.15 51.07
N THR A 996 102.19 46.60 51.88
CA THR A 996 102.80 47.29 53.03
C THR A 996 103.93 48.24 52.62
N THR A 997 104.34 48.23 51.34
CA THR A 997 105.36 49.10 50.77
C THR A 997 104.73 50.12 49.81
N VAL A 998 105.19 51.37 49.88
CA VAL A 998 104.83 52.43 48.93
C VAL A 998 105.82 52.47 47.76
N GLY A 999 105.38 52.96 46.60
CA GLY A 999 106.27 53.19 45.45
C GLY A 999 107.34 54.24 45.74
N ALA A 1000 108.30 54.41 44.81
CA ALA A 1000 109.35 55.43 44.93
C ALA A 1000 108.80 56.88 44.99
N ASP A 1001 107.58 57.08 44.51
CA ASP A 1001 106.79 58.32 44.59
C ASP A 1001 105.94 58.42 45.88
N GLY A 1002 106.00 57.42 46.75
CA GLY A 1002 105.33 57.42 48.06
C GLY A 1002 103.89 56.89 48.08
N TYR A 1003 103.33 56.38 46.97
CA TYR A 1003 101.95 55.88 46.93
C TYR A 1003 101.84 54.35 46.97
N SER A 1004 100.91 53.83 47.78
CA SER A 1004 100.48 52.42 47.71
C SER A 1004 99.50 52.20 46.54
N PRO A 1005 99.33 50.97 46.02
CA PRO A 1005 98.37 50.68 44.96
C PRO A 1005 96.94 51.09 45.31
N LEU A 1006 96.54 50.89 46.57
CA LEU A 1006 95.24 51.34 47.06
C LEU A 1006 95.13 52.87 47.08
N LEU A 1007 96.18 53.57 47.49
CA LEU A 1007 96.20 55.03 47.45
C LEU A 1007 96.21 55.55 46.00
N ARG A 1008 96.84 54.84 45.06
CA ARG A 1008 96.73 55.16 43.63
C ARG A 1008 95.31 54.98 43.11
N TYR A 1009 94.67 53.86 43.43
CA TYR A 1009 93.26 53.64 43.10
C TYR A 1009 92.43 54.80 43.65
N ALA A 1010 92.60 55.11 44.94
CA ALA A 1010 91.95 56.23 45.58
C ALA A 1010 92.21 57.56 44.88
N LEU A 1011 93.41 57.82 44.36
CA LEU A 1011 93.76 59.06 43.64
C LEU A 1011 93.39 59.03 42.16
N GLY A 1012 92.65 58.00 41.73
CA GLY A 1012 92.09 57.96 40.39
C GLY A 1012 92.86 57.13 39.37
N ALA A 1013 93.87 56.37 39.76
CA ALA A 1013 94.49 55.36 38.89
C ALA A 1013 93.52 54.22 38.61
N SER A 1014 93.52 53.67 37.38
CA SER A 1014 92.74 52.51 36.91
C SER A 1014 93.56 51.21 36.86
N ALA A 1015 94.89 51.31 36.99
CA ALA A 1015 95.81 50.21 37.26
C ALA A 1015 96.94 50.64 38.24
N PRO A 1016 97.64 49.70 38.90
CA PRO A 1016 98.69 50.02 39.88
C PRO A 1016 99.87 50.85 39.34
N ALA A 1017 100.12 50.80 38.03
CA ALA A 1017 101.21 51.51 37.38
C ALA A 1017 100.81 52.89 36.82
N ASP A 1018 99.54 53.27 36.90
CA ASP A 1018 99.10 54.55 36.34
C ASP A 1018 99.74 55.72 37.10
N ILE A 1019 100.17 56.72 36.32
CA ILE A 1019 100.66 57.99 36.85
C ILE A 1019 99.45 58.78 37.33
N ILE A 1020 99.47 59.18 38.60
CA ILE A 1020 98.45 60.04 39.21
C ILE A 1020 98.99 61.46 39.37
N PRO A 1021 98.15 62.50 39.27
CA PRO A 1021 98.55 63.84 39.63
C PRO A 1021 99.04 63.86 41.08
N THR A 1022 100.23 64.42 41.30
CA THR A 1022 100.76 64.59 42.65
C THR A 1022 99.86 65.55 43.42
N PRO A 1023 99.44 65.23 44.65
CA PRO A 1023 98.76 66.15 45.55
C PRO A 1023 99.54 67.46 45.63
N VAL A 1024 98.82 68.58 45.57
CA VAL A 1024 99.43 69.90 45.71
C VAL A 1024 99.70 70.11 47.18
N THR A 1025 100.96 70.36 47.54
CA THR A 1025 101.36 70.69 48.90
C THR A 1025 101.73 72.15 48.98
N THR A 1026 101.08 72.91 49.87
CA THR A 1026 101.48 74.27 50.19
C THR A 1026 101.92 74.34 51.64
N SER A 1027 103.05 75.01 51.89
CA SER A 1027 103.55 75.22 53.24
C SER A 1027 103.89 76.69 53.45
N THR A 1028 103.32 77.30 54.48
CA THR A 1028 103.77 78.59 55.01
C THR A 1028 104.46 78.37 56.35
N ALA A 1029 105.03 79.42 56.94
CA ALA A 1029 105.65 79.35 58.26
C ALA A 1029 104.69 78.84 59.37
N THR A 1030 103.38 78.94 59.15
CA THR A 1030 102.36 78.57 60.14
C THR A 1030 101.29 77.61 59.64
N THR A 1031 101.28 77.23 58.35
CA THR A 1031 100.30 76.29 57.78
C THR A 1031 100.95 75.22 56.92
N LEU A 1032 100.51 73.96 57.06
CA LEU A 1032 100.78 72.92 56.07
C LEU A 1032 99.45 72.41 55.52
N SER A 1033 99.32 72.43 54.20
CA SER A 1033 98.13 72.03 53.46
C SER A 1033 98.49 71.00 52.40
N ILE A 1034 97.78 69.88 52.38
CA ILE A 1034 97.82 68.94 51.25
C ILE A 1034 96.45 68.93 50.60
N THR A 1035 96.44 69.15 49.29
CA THR A 1035 95.24 69.13 48.46
C THR A 1035 95.34 67.97 47.46
N ALA A 1036 94.49 66.96 47.63
CA ALA A 1036 94.45 65.78 46.76
C ALA A 1036 93.07 65.56 46.12
N VAL A 1037 93.07 65.02 44.91
CA VAL A 1037 91.88 64.70 44.13
C VAL A 1037 91.64 63.19 44.18
N VAL A 1038 90.57 62.72 44.83
CA VAL A 1038 90.32 61.27 45.04
C VAL A 1038 89.00 60.78 44.42
N ARG A 1039 88.93 59.49 44.06
CA ARG A 1039 87.74 58.76 43.61
C ARG A 1039 86.67 58.77 44.70
N VAL A 1040 85.42 58.94 44.29
CA VAL A 1040 84.26 58.86 45.20
C VAL A 1040 83.15 57.92 44.70
N ASN A 1041 83.36 57.27 43.55
CA ASN A 1041 82.41 56.33 42.95
C ASN A 1041 82.58 54.87 43.43
N ASP A 1042 83.50 54.64 44.38
CA ASP A 1042 83.61 53.39 45.10
C ASP A 1042 83.10 53.58 46.53
N PRO A 1043 81.90 53.09 46.88
CA PRO A 1043 81.34 53.28 48.22
C PRO A 1043 82.10 52.50 49.30
N ALA A 1044 82.92 51.51 48.95
CA ALA A 1044 83.79 50.82 49.91
C ALA A 1044 85.07 51.62 50.23
N LEU A 1045 85.43 52.60 49.40
CA LEU A 1045 86.63 53.41 49.58
C LEU A 1045 86.41 54.55 50.58
N THR A 1046 87.28 54.64 51.60
CA THR A 1046 87.32 55.74 52.58
C THR A 1046 88.70 56.41 52.60
N ILE A 1047 88.71 57.75 52.72
CA ILE A 1047 89.93 58.56 52.76
C ILE A 1047 89.99 59.35 54.07
N GLY A 1048 91.11 59.23 54.77
CA GLY A 1048 91.43 59.99 55.96
C GLY A 1048 92.79 60.67 55.84
N ALA A 1049 93.09 61.57 56.79
CA ALA A 1049 94.38 62.20 56.92
C ALA A 1049 94.87 62.12 58.36
N GLU A 1050 96.19 61.97 58.51
CA GLU A 1050 96.85 61.84 59.81
C GLU A 1050 98.06 62.78 59.83
N ALA A 1051 98.37 63.41 60.96
CA ALA A 1051 99.50 64.32 61.08
C ALA A 1051 100.40 64.00 62.28
N ALA A 1052 101.64 64.48 62.21
CA ALA A 1052 102.64 64.36 63.27
C ALA A 1052 103.41 65.69 63.41
N THR A 1053 103.63 66.16 64.64
CA THR A 1053 104.25 67.48 64.92
C THR A 1053 105.76 67.46 64.99
N ASP A 1054 106.36 66.27 65.02
CA ASP A 1054 107.80 66.09 64.89
C ASP A 1054 108.08 64.63 64.48
N LEU A 1055 109.01 64.43 63.55
CA LEU A 1055 109.52 63.11 63.13
C LEU A 1055 111.00 62.95 63.56
N THR A 1056 111.43 63.62 64.64
CA THR A 1056 112.83 63.59 65.13
C THR A 1056 113.24 62.32 65.88
N ALA A 1057 112.73 61.15 65.47
CA ALA A 1057 113.28 59.87 65.91
C ALA A 1057 113.67 59.02 64.70
N ALA A 1058 114.74 58.24 64.86
CA ALA A 1058 115.38 57.43 63.83
C ALA A 1058 114.38 56.55 63.03
N PRO A 1059 114.71 56.15 61.78
CA PRO A 1059 113.86 55.30 60.95
C PRO A 1059 113.41 54.05 61.73
N GLY A 1060 112.12 53.94 62.01
CA GLY A 1060 111.53 52.82 62.78
C GLY A 1060 111.01 53.17 64.18
N ALA A 1061 111.28 54.37 64.71
CA ALA A 1061 110.55 54.86 65.87
C ALA A 1061 109.18 55.41 65.44
N THR A 1062 108.11 54.76 65.88
CA THR A 1062 106.74 55.20 65.68
C THR A 1062 106.47 56.46 66.50
N GLY A 1063 106.87 57.63 65.96
CA GLY A 1063 106.14 58.85 66.25
C GLY A 1063 104.69 58.56 65.90
N ALA A 1064 103.86 58.34 66.91
CA ALA A 1064 102.49 57.91 66.69
C ALA A 1064 101.79 58.98 65.86
N TRP A 1065 101.43 58.62 64.62
CA TRP A 1065 100.53 59.43 63.81
C TRP A 1065 99.22 59.53 64.57
N GLY A 1066 99.00 60.68 65.20
CA GLY A 1066 97.84 60.92 66.04
C GLY A 1066 96.69 61.50 65.23
N THR A 1067 95.46 61.15 65.60
CA THR A 1067 94.26 61.83 65.11
C THR A 1067 94.30 63.28 65.62
N LEU A 1068 94.39 64.26 64.71
CA LEU A 1068 94.57 65.68 65.04
C LEU A 1068 93.47 66.22 65.98
N GLY A 1069 93.86 66.73 67.15
CA GLY A 1069 93.01 67.42 68.12
C GLY A 1069 92.91 68.94 67.89
N THR A 1070 91.67 69.42 67.72
CA THR A 1070 91.13 70.79 67.88
C THR A 1070 91.91 72.00 67.33
N GLY A 1071 92.65 71.84 66.23
CA GLY A 1071 92.94 72.93 65.28
C GLY A 1071 92.07 72.73 64.04
N THR A 1072 91.35 73.76 63.59
CA THR A 1072 90.28 73.74 62.58
C THR A 1072 90.67 73.00 61.28
N ILE A 1073 90.26 71.73 61.13
CA ILE A 1073 90.35 71.00 59.87
C ILE A 1073 89.13 71.40 59.03
N THR A 1074 89.35 72.11 57.92
CA THR A 1074 88.27 72.47 57.00
C THR A 1074 88.36 71.56 55.77
N VAL A 1075 87.53 70.52 55.72
CA VAL A 1075 87.33 69.74 54.48
C VAL A 1075 86.38 70.52 53.60
N THR A 1076 86.92 71.34 52.70
CA THR A 1076 86.10 72.07 51.73
C THR A 1076 85.87 71.17 50.51
N ASN A 1077 84.63 70.73 50.29
CA ASN A 1077 84.24 70.12 49.03
C ASN A 1077 84.33 71.18 47.92
N ALA A 1078 85.41 71.19 47.13
CA ALA A 1078 85.42 71.91 45.86
C ALA A 1078 84.67 71.09 44.79
N ALA A 1079 84.06 71.77 43.82
CA ALA A 1079 83.40 71.14 42.68
C ALA A 1079 84.39 70.27 41.87
N ASP A 1080 83.88 69.20 41.25
CA ASP A 1080 84.66 68.26 40.45
C ASP A 1080 85.54 69.00 39.42
N GLN A 1081 86.83 68.64 39.33
CA GLN A 1081 87.71 69.22 38.31
C GLN A 1081 87.35 68.69 36.91
N SER A 1082 87.13 69.61 35.98
CA SER A 1082 87.00 69.33 34.54
C SER A 1082 88.36 68.96 33.94
N GLY A 1083 88.43 67.86 33.17
CA GLY A 1083 89.63 67.43 32.44
C GLY A 1083 90.21 66.07 32.83
N VAL A 1084 89.41 65.14 33.38
CA VAL A 1084 89.90 63.84 33.84
C VAL A 1084 89.40 62.67 32.96
N SER A 1085 90.26 61.67 32.79
CA SER A 1085 90.10 60.49 31.92
C SER A 1085 88.89 59.60 32.24
N VAL A 1086 88.41 58.92 31.19
CA VAL A 1086 87.18 58.13 31.07
C VAL A 1086 86.99 57.13 32.23
N GLY A 1087 85.79 57.13 32.83
CA GLY A 1087 85.31 56.08 33.75
C GLY A 1087 85.18 56.45 35.23
N ILE A 1088 85.45 57.69 35.61
CA ILE A 1088 85.31 58.17 37.00
C ILE A 1088 84.42 59.41 36.99
N THR A 1089 83.21 59.30 37.55
CA THR A 1089 82.16 60.32 37.43
C THR A 1089 82.24 61.44 38.48
N ALA A 1090 83.08 61.32 39.50
CA ALA A 1090 83.29 62.38 40.48
C ALA A 1090 84.65 62.22 41.17
N ARG A 1091 85.29 63.34 41.49
CA ARG A 1091 86.52 63.40 42.28
C ARG A 1091 86.47 64.57 43.25
N LYS A 1092 86.67 64.30 44.54
CA LYS A 1092 86.65 65.34 45.59
C LYS A 1092 88.05 65.86 45.90
N VAL A 1093 88.13 67.16 46.14
CA VAL A 1093 89.33 67.85 46.61
C VAL A 1093 89.37 67.77 48.14
N PHE A 1094 90.43 67.18 48.69
CA PHE A 1094 90.67 67.10 50.13
C PHE A 1094 91.81 68.03 50.49
N THR A 1095 91.50 69.14 51.18
CA THR A 1095 92.51 70.01 51.79
C THR A 1095 92.57 69.73 53.28
N VAL A 1096 93.79 69.55 53.82
CA VAL A 1096 93.98 69.36 55.25
C VAL A 1096 95.00 70.37 55.75
N ASP A 1097 94.52 71.33 56.54
CA ASP A 1097 95.33 72.42 57.10
C ASP A 1097 95.74 72.12 58.54
N THR A 1098 96.98 72.43 58.89
CA THR A 1098 97.43 72.43 60.30
C THR A 1098 98.07 73.77 60.64
N THR A 1099 97.63 74.45 61.72
CA THR A 1099 98.15 75.78 62.11
C THR A 1099 99.14 75.73 63.29
N GLY A 1100 100.16 76.60 63.31
CA GLY A 1100 101.13 76.77 64.43
C GLY A 1100 102.61 76.65 64.06
N ALA A 1101 103.52 77.16 64.91
CA ALA A 1101 104.95 77.41 64.59
C ALA A 1101 105.92 76.20 64.70
N SER A 1102 105.42 74.95 64.66
CA SER A 1102 106.25 73.72 64.76
C SER A 1102 106.28 72.94 63.44
N LYS A 1103 107.36 72.20 63.17
CA LYS A 1103 107.52 71.40 61.93
C LYS A 1103 106.52 70.23 61.87
N LYS A 1104 105.38 70.42 61.20
CA LYS A 1104 104.35 69.38 61.05
C LYS A 1104 104.54 68.56 59.78
N PHE A 1105 104.18 67.27 59.84
CA PHE A 1105 104.07 66.35 58.72
C PHE A 1105 102.61 65.90 58.58
N LEU A 1106 102.17 65.69 57.35
CA LEU A 1106 100.80 65.28 57.03
C LEU A 1106 100.83 64.13 56.02
N ARG A 1107 100.02 63.10 56.24
CA ARG A 1107 99.85 61.98 55.31
C ARG A 1107 98.39 61.70 55.02
N LEU A 1108 98.11 61.22 53.80
CA LEU A 1108 96.80 60.73 53.38
C LEU A 1108 96.75 59.20 53.51
N LYS A 1109 95.59 58.67 53.91
CA LYS A 1109 95.35 57.24 54.10
C LYS A 1109 94.08 56.82 53.39
N ALA A 1110 94.15 55.72 52.64
CA ALA A 1110 93.03 55.12 51.93
C ALA A 1110 92.73 53.72 52.48
N THR A 1111 91.45 53.36 52.59
CA THR A 1111 90.96 52.03 52.99
C THR A 1111 89.85 51.59 52.04
N LEU A 1112 89.89 50.36 51.53
CA LEU A 1112 88.90 49.75 50.63
C LEU A 1112 88.42 48.42 51.18
#